data_AF-A0A9D4V8V3-F1
#
_entry.id   AF-A0A9D4V8V3-F1
#
_cell.length_a   1.000
_cell.length_b   1.000
_cell.length_c   1.000
_cell.angle_alpha   90.00
_cell.angle_beta   90.00
_cell.angle_gamma   90.00
#
_symmetry.space_group_name_H-M   'P 1'
#
loop_
_entity.id
_entity.type
_entity.pdbx_description
1 polymer ?
#
loop_
_entity_poly.entity_id
_entity_poly.type
_entity_poly.pdbx_seq_one_letter_code
_entity_poly.pdbx_strand_id
1 'polypeptide(L)'
;MASLSPTRWPPWSLCARASPISLQSLHGHPRCLRHCSYTIRASANGASNMRVSEREQKKSQEVEMGVAGKNELKAGNENSDGGVVVDADDTDRELCNVPSCPVPEFSSSYSSISLLSPYKFSSECSYRPLLVYAPGMDCTGQGIIRQLPYLVDAGYDIRCIYIPTTDRSSWAQLVQSLIPMLREELQGRKERHVTLLGESFGGPLALRLVKEAPDLFSRLVLVNPAINLQQVNPLVSFCSRSGLLAFFPDFLYKTAQDILLPLMVNWNRVRWSDYGDIFSPVDLVPAPCASWRLSLLNDNTDLDDTSLNSIHVPTLLLASSEDHILSSVQETGRLNRLLSYSKRIILPGSGHTALLEDDFNLAKILERHGFCATASAQTRLSAEAGVPASPFKDSEKTEVKDEYLDEMGRLLQPWRFLTSPLVSGEENLPSPESKRPILFVGNHTMFGVYDTPLLFHELFLRGFRCRGLAHPGHWRTFVGPLFERYGHVKATKRAAYKLLRAKEHVLLFPGGAREVCKKKNEEYKLIWKPTADFVRMATRFNAIIVPFGSLGGDDAYKILLDADDIMGSPFAPLLTDVYNRIGISLDTIYPVTAFPGTNIPSLVGIPNIERIYFHFGEPVDTASFNGSQHGNKFDEMYSLVKSRVEDSINWLKTVRSSDK
;
A
#
# COMPACT_ATOMS: atom_id res chain seq x y z
N MET A 1 3.35 2.04 -71.95
CA MET A 1 4.18 3.24 -71.71
C MET A 1 4.13 3.51 -70.21
N ALA A 2 5.09 2.94 -69.47
CA ALA A 2 6.17 3.65 -68.74
C ALA A 2 5.67 4.19 -67.38
N SER A 3 5.77 3.40 -66.30
CA SER A 3 6.91 3.23 -65.37
C SER A 3 7.15 4.45 -64.47
N LEU A 4 7.13 4.25 -63.14
CA LEU A 4 8.14 4.78 -62.20
C LEU A 4 7.98 4.18 -60.79
N SER A 5 9.12 4.09 -60.12
CA SER A 5 9.55 3.25 -58.99
C SER A 5 9.32 3.87 -57.59
N PRO A 6 9.50 3.09 -56.50
CA PRO A 6 9.32 3.56 -55.13
C PRO A 6 10.61 4.11 -54.49
N THR A 7 10.53 5.22 -53.77
CA THR A 7 11.64 5.81 -53.01
C THR A 7 11.59 5.43 -51.53
N ARG A 8 12.73 4.90 -51.07
CA ARG A 8 13.08 4.58 -49.67
C ARG A 8 13.23 5.86 -48.83
N TRP A 9 12.84 5.79 -47.56
CA TRP A 9 13.20 6.76 -46.51
C TRP A 9 14.20 6.13 -45.52
N PRO A 10 15.20 6.88 -45.00
CA PRO A 10 16.28 6.38 -44.12
C PRO A 10 15.93 6.47 -42.61
N PRO A 11 16.77 5.89 -41.71
CA PRO A 11 16.45 5.73 -40.29
C PRO A 11 16.72 6.97 -39.44
N TRP A 12 15.89 7.18 -38.41
CA TRP A 12 16.01 8.26 -37.43
C TRP A 12 17.07 7.92 -36.38
N SER A 13 18.10 8.77 -36.30
CA SER A 13 19.10 8.79 -35.23
C SER A 13 18.66 9.79 -34.14
N LEU A 14 18.61 9.32 -32.90
CA LEU A 14 18.39 10.13 -31.70
C LEU A 14 19.63 10.97 -31.43
N CYS A 15 19.53 12.28 -31.64
CA CYS A 15 20.55 13.26 -31.28
C CYS A 15 20.13 13.94 -29.96
N ALA A 16 20.67 13.48 -28.83
CA ALA A 16 20.62 14.20 -27.57
C ALA A 16 21.62 15.36 -27.64
N ARG A 17 21.14 16.61 -27.68
CA ARG A 17 21.97 17.80 -27.49
C ARG A 17 21.77 18.29 -26.05
N ALA A 18 22.76 18.00 -25.21
CA ALA A 18 23.04 18.78 -24.02
C ALA A 18 23.64 20.13 -24.43
N SER A 19 23.13 21.22 -23.86
CA SER A 19 23.77 22.55 -23.97
C SER A 19 24.53 22.88 -22.69
N PRO A 20 25.76 23.44 -22.79
CA PRO A 20 26.62 23.69 -21.64
C PRO A 20 26.29 25.02 -20.95
N ILE A 21 26.35 25.03 -19.62
CA ILE A 21 26.23 26.22 -18.77
C ILE A 21 27.58 26.96 -18.76
N SER A 22 27.53 28.27 -19.04
CA SER A 22 28.67 29.17 -18.95
C SER A 22 28.93 29.64 -17.51
N LEU A 23 30.18 29.57 -17.10
CA LEU A 23 30.73 30.18 -15.89
C LEU A 23 31.13 31.62 -16.17
N GLN A 24 30.63 32.60 -15.38
CA GLN A 24 31.35 33.86 -15.16
C GLN A 24 30.97 34.54 -13.83
N SER A 25 32.04 34.81 -13.06
CA SER A 25 32.30 35.81 -12.01
C SER A 25 31.51 35.85 -10.69
N LEU A 26 32.26 35.51 -9.64
CA LEU A 26 32.16 35.86 -8.22
C LEU A 26 31.97 37.36 -7.93
N HIS A 27 31.26 37.69 -6.83
CA HIS A 27 31.76 38.48 -5.68
C HIS A 27 30.74 38.51 -4.52
N GLY A 28 31.18 38.26 -3.27
CA GLY A 28 30.57 38.88 -2.07
C GLY A 28 30.03 38.04 -0.89
N HIS A 29 30.83 37.13 -0.31
CA HIS A 29 31.04 36.86 1.14
C HIS A 29 29.88 36.66 2.19
N PRO A 30 30.11 36.05 3.39
CA PRO A 30 29.63 34.69 3.72
C PRO A 30 28.81 34.58 5.03
N ARG A 31 28.25 33.37 5.31
CA ARG A 31 28.36 32.71 6.63
C ARG A 31 27.91 31.23 6.65
N CYS A 32 28.88 30.40 7.05
CA CYS A 32 28.83 29.19 7.88
C CYS A 32 27.90 28.02 7.52
N LEU A 33 28.48 26.91 7.06
CA LEU A 33 28.17 25.53 7.51
C LEU A 33 29.43 24.66 7.33
N ARG A 34 29.83 23.95 8.39
CA ARG A 34 30.99 23.02 8.43
C ARG A 34 30.57 21.65 7.87
N HIS A 35 31.41 21.07 7.02
CA HIS A 35 31.39 19.66 6.62
C HIS A 35 32.66 18.98 7.14
N CYS A 36 32.54 17.78 7.70
CA CYS A 36 33.64 16.87 7.98
C CYS A 36 33.53 15.69 7.01
N SER A 37 34.51 15.58 6.12
CA SER A 37 34.70 14.45 5.20
C SER A 37 35.81 13.56 5.76
N TYR A 38 35.61 12.24 5.79
CA TYR A 38 36.69 11.28 5.98
C TYR A 38 36.83 10.41 4.72
N THR A 39 38.03 10.43 4.16
CA THR A 39 38.49 9.62 3.04
C THR A 39 39.36 8.48 3.58
N ILE A 40 39.02 7.23 3.24
CA ILE A 40 39.85 6.05 3.54
C ILE A 40 40.82 5.82 2.39
N ARG A 41 42.12 5.74 2.69
CA ARG A 41 43.18 5.31 1.77
C ARG A 41 43.70 3.94 2.22
N ALA A 42 43.65 2.97 1.32
CA ALA A 42 44.36 1.70 1.42
C ALA A 42 45.84 1.87 1.08
N SER A 43 46.72 1.09 1.72
CA SER A 43 48.09 0.85 1.25
C SER A 43 48.54 -0.54 1.70
N ALA A 44 49.14 -1.26 0.75
CA ALA A 44 49.71 -2.59 0.90
C ALA A 44 51.24 -2.56 0.78
N ASN A 45 51.86 -3.57 1.38
CA ASN A 45 53.18 -4.16 1.12
C ASN A 45 54.47 -3.44 1.57
N GLY A 46 55.35 -4.22 2.20
CA GLY A 46 56.81 -4.04 2.12
C GLY A 46 57.60 -4.45 3.35
N ALA A 47 58.24 -5.62 3.31
CA ALA A 47 59.10 -6.19 4.34
C ALA A 47 60.44 -5.46 4.54
N SER A 48 61.02 -5.54 5.75
CA SER A 48 62.41 -6.02 6.01
C SER A 48 62.92 -5.75 7.44
N ASN A 49 63.51 -6.80 8.03
CA ASN A 49 64.65 -6.90 8.97
C ASN A 49 65.02 -5.71 9.90
N MET A 50 65.05 -5.93 11.22
CA MET A 50 66.29 -6.17 12.00
C MET A 50 66.02 -6.26 13.52
N ARG A 51 66.84 -7.09 14.19
CA ARG A 51 66.92 -7.39 15.63
C ARG A 51 67.40 -6.19 16.48
N VAL A 52 67.11 -6.20 17.80
CA VAL A 52 68.07 -6.33 18.93
C VAL A 52 67.55 -5.70 20.25
N SER A 53 67.73 -6.46 21.35
CA SER A 53 67.86 -6.14 22.80
C SER A 53 66.73 -5.40 23.55
N GLU A 54 66.07 -5.99 24.56
CA GLU A 54 66.47 -6.34 25.95
C GLU A 54 66.35 -5.19 26.98
N ARG A 55 65.71 -5.55 28.12
CA ARG A 55 65.67 -4.92 29.47
C ARG A 55 64.77 -3.68 29.60
N GLU A 56 63.95 -3.52 30.65
CA GLU A 56 64.22 -3.79 32.07
C GLU A 56 62.92 -3.87 32.92
N GLN A 57 62.89 -4.77 33.91
CA GLN A 57 61.90 -4.86 35.01
C GLN A 57 62.29 -3.97 36.18
N LYS A 58 61.32 -3.40 36.92
CA LYS A 58 61.16 -3.41 38.40
C LYS A 58 60.07 -2.39 38.83
N LYS A 59 58.96 -2.82 39.44
CA LYS A 59 58.70 -3.13 40.88
C LYS A 59 58.45 -1.88 41.75
N SER A 60 57.30 -1.84 42.43
CA SER A 60 57.06 -1.65 43.89
C SER A 60 55.56 -1.32 44.10
N GLN A 61 54.71 -2.21 44.65
CA GLN A 61 54.33 -2.40 46.08
C GLN A 61 53.95 -1.08 46.80
N GLU A 62 52.67 -0.84 47.14
CA GLU A 62 51.82 -1.35 48.25
C GLU A 62 51.96 -0.57 49.59
N VAL A 63 50.81 -0.48 50.29
CA VAL A 63 50.57 -0.26 51.75
C VAL A 63 49.90 1.07 52.20
N GLU A 64 48.57 0.93 52.40
CA GLU A 64 47.71 1.16 53.59
C GLU A 64 47.50 2.50 54.36
N MET A 65 46.27 2.50 54.91
CA MET A 65 45.69 3.16 56.10
C MET A 65 45.14 4.58 55.89
N GLY A 66 43.90 4.92 56.27
CA GLY A 66 42.89 4.33 57.14
C GLY A 66 42.18 5.48 57.88
N VAL A 67 40.90 5.33 58.26
CA VAL A 67 40.24 5.87 59.48
C VAL A 67 38.71 5.91 59.29
N ALA A 68 38.03 5.33 60.28
CA ALA A 68 36.59 5.17 60.45
C ALA A 68 35.90 6.39 61.09
N GLY A 69 34.56 6.48 61.00
CA GLY A 69 33.79 7.43 61.80
C GLY A 69 32.27 7.46 61.63
N LYS A 70 31.60 6.64 62.46
CA LYS A 70 30.35 6.89 63.23
C LYS A 70 28.94 6.93 62.59
N ASN A 71 28.11 6.09 63.21
CA ASN A 71 26.65 6.03 63.28
C ASN A 71 25.97 7.34 63.69
N GLU A 72 24.72 7.53 63.26
CA GLU A 72 23.63 7.98 64.15
C GLU A 72 22.25 7.48 63.66
N LEU A 73 21.53 6.83 64.59
CA LEU A 73 20.13 6.41 64.51
C LEU A 73 19.25 7.51 65.12
N LYS A 74 18.10 7.81 64.52
CA LYS A 74 16.92 8.32 65.24
C LYS A 74 15.63 7.74 64.66
N ALA A 75 14.85 7.14 65.55
CA ALA A 75 13.53 6.56 65.35
C ALA A 75 12.41 7.57 65.64
N GLY A 76 11.21 7.30 65.10
CA GLY A 76 9.95 7.87 65.59
C GLY A 76 8.77 7.73 64.62
N ASN A 77 7.93 6.69 64.85
CA ASN A 77 6.45 6.58 64.78
C ASN A 77 5.64 7.37 63.72
N GLU A 78 4.50 6.92 63.18
CA GLU A 78 3.67 5.70 63.17
C GLU A 78 2.48 6.05 62.23
N ASN A 79 1.87 5.04 61.58
CA ASN A 79 0.53 5.02 60.95
C ASN A 79 0.33 5.88 59.68
N SER A 80 -0.27 5.43 58.58
CA SER A 80 -1.18 4.30 58.31
C SER A 80 -1.34 4.09 56.80
N ASP A 81 -1.41 2.82 56.39
CA ASP A 81 -2.12 2.21 55.26
C ASP A 81 -2.39 2.98 53.95
N GLY A 82 -2.02 2.33 52.84
CA GLY A 82 -2.88 2.28 51.65
C GLY A 82 -2.19 2.21 50.29
N GLY A 83 -1.78 1.01 49.86
CA GLY A 83 -1.65 0.67 48.42
C GLY A 83 -0.23 0.47 47.89
N VAL A 84 0.35 -0.71 48.12
CA VAL A 84 1.56 -1.17 47.43
C VAL A 84 1.18 -1.54 46.00
N VAL A 85 1.77 -0.80 45.06
CA VAL A 85 1.96 -1.21 43.67
C VAL A 85 2.85 -2.45 43.71
N VAL A 86 2.29 -3.60 43.34
CA VAL A 86 3.09 -4.81 43.12
C VAL A 86 3.68 -4.66 41.72
N ASP A 87 4.90 -4.14 41.66
CA ASP A 87 5.78 -4.30 40.52
C ASP A 87 5.99 -5.81 40.32
N ALA A 88 5.36 -6.36 39.29
CA ALA A 88 5.63 -7.72 38.86
C ALA A 88 6.91 -7.71 38.02
N ASP A 89 7.97 -8.21 38.65
CA ASP A 89 9.27 -8.64 38.14
C ASP A 89 9.54 -8.46 36.64
N ASP A 90 10.46 -7.53 36.37
CA ASP A 90 11.18 -7.33 35.11
C ASP A 90 12.44 -8.22 35.05
N THR A 91 12.30 -9.51 35.37
CA THR A 91 13.41 -10.49 35.38
C THR A 91 13.04 -11.73 34.59
N ASP A 92 12.89 -11.59 33.27
CA ASP A 92 13.02 -12.72 32.32
C ASP A 92 13.29 -12.28 30.86
N ARG A 93 13.63 -10.99 30.66
CA ARG A 93 13.96 -10.45 29.34
C ARG A 93 15.45 -10.14 29.24
N GLU A 94 16.26 -11.19 29.21
CA GLU A 94 17.47 -11.07 28.39
C GLU A 94 17.01 -10.93 26.94
N LEU A 95 16.85 -9.68 26.49
CA LEU A 95 16.87 -9.30 25.08
C LEU A 95 18.27 -9.66 24.54
N CYS A 96 18.50 -10.96 24.36
CA CYS A 96 19.62 -11.47 23.61
C CYS A 96 19.59 -10.81 22.23
N ASN A 97 20.70 -10.16 21.86
CA ASN A 97 21.00 -9.62 20.54
C ASN A 97 20.20 -10.33 19.45
N VAL A 98 19.43 -9.57 18.66
CA VAL A 98 18.63 -10.01 17.51
C VAL A 98 19.33 -11.20 16.84
N PRO A 99 18.82 -12.45 16.98
CA PRO A 99 19.51 -13.56 16.36
C PRO A 99 19.31 -13.38 14.86
N SER A 100 20.42 -13.11 14.18
CA SER A 100 20.43 -12.99 12.73
C SER A 100 19.79 -14.27 12.18
N CYS A 101 18.63 -14.17 11.53
CA CYS A 101 18.40 -15.03 10.37
C CYS A 101 19.73 -15.05 9.61
N PRO A 102 20.29 -16.22 9.28
CA PRO A 102 21.62 -16.27 8.71
C PRO A 102 21.67 -15.27 7.55
N VAL A 103 22.54 -14.27 7.69
CA VAL A 103 22.98 -13.49 6.54
C VAL A 103 23.71 -14.52 5.68
N PRO A 104 23.42 -14.66 4.38
CA PRO A 104 24.09 -15.66 3.56
C PRO A 104 25.53 -15.23 3.24
N GLU A 105 26.33 -15.00 4.28
CA GLU A 105 27.76 -15.25 4.17
C GLU A 105 27.96 -16.76 4.20
N PHE A 106 28.41 -17.27 3.05
CA PHE A 106 28.75 -18.66 2.82
C PHE A 106 29.75 -19.16 3.89
N SER A 107 29.22 -19.85 4.90
CA SER A 107 29.97 -20.62 5.88
C SER A 107 29.13 -21.83 6.35
N SER A 108 28.93 -22.76 5.41
CA SER A 108 29.02 -24.22 5.62
C SER A 108 28.13 -24.99 6.60
N SER A 109 27.12 -24.44 7.29
CA SER A 109 26.35 -25.27 8.26
C SER A 109 25.04 -25.90 7.75
N TYR A 110 24.37 -25.34 6.73
CA TYR A 110 23.08 -25.85 6.25
C TYR A 110 23.09 -26.20 4.76
N SER A 111 23.30 -27.49 4.45
CA SER A 111 23.28 -28.05 3.10
C SER A 111 21.90 -28.56 2.66
N SER A 112 20.92 -28.56 3.57
CA SER A 112 19.58 -29.11 3.36
C SER A 112 18.49 -28.11 3.73
N ILE A 113 17.29 -28.34 3.19
CA ILE A 113 16.07 -27.64 3.58
C ILE A 113 15.90 -27.77 5.11
N SER A 114 15.59 -26.68 5.79
CA SER A 114 15.55 -26.62 7.26
C SER A 114 14.47 -25.65 7.76
N LEU A 115 14.05 -25.82 9.01
CA LEU A 115 13.22 -24.85 9.74
C LEU A 115 14.11 -24.04 10.69
N LEU A 116 14.33 -22.77 10.38
CA LEU A 116 15.14 -21.88 11.19
C LEU A 116 14.29 -21.24 12.29
N SER A 117 14.86 -21.10 13.48
CA SER A 117 14.24 -20.39 14.60
C SER A 117 14.96 -19.07 14.82
N PRO A 118 14.36 -17.91 14.46
CA PRO A 118 14.98 -16.61 14.66
C PRO A 118 15.03 -16.20 16.13
N TYR A 119 14.25 -16.84 17.01
CA TYR A 119 14.28 -16.60 18.45
C TYR A 119 14.22 -17.93 19.20
N LYS A 120 15.17 -18.16 20.11
CA LYS A 120 15.09 -19.30 21.03
C LYS A 120 14.22 -18.93 22.21
N PHE A 121 13.04 -19.52 22.30
CA PHE A 121 12.19 -19.45 23.49
C PHE A 121 12.55 -20.56 24.47
N SER A 122 12.39 -20.31 25.78
CA SER A 122 12.52 -21.36 26.79
C SER A 122 11.46 -22.45 26.56
N SER A 123 11.81 -23.69 26.91
CA SER A 123 10.97 -24.89 26.72
C SER A 123 9.61 -24.84 27.46
N GLU A 124 9.43 -23.86 28.36
CA GLU A 124 8.21 -23.67 29.14
C GLU A 124 7.08 -22.96 28.35
N CYS A 125 7.38 -22.35 27.19
CA CYS A 125 6.39 -21.64 26.35
C CYS A 125 5.63 -22.53 25.34
N SER A 126 5.27 -23.76 25.72
CA SER A 126 4.68 -24.79 24.83
C SER A 126 3.32 -24.40 24.18
N TYR A 127 2.67 -23.35 24.66
CA TYR A 127 1.32 -22.94 24.25
C TYR A 127 1.25 -21.74 23.28
N ARG A 128 2.38 -21.11 22.95
CA ARG A 128 2.39 -19.96 22.03
C ARG A 128 1.93 -20.36 20.62
N PRO A 129 1.12 -19.56 19.91
CA PRO A 129 0.82 -19.82 18.50
C PRO A 129 2.11 -19.89 17.67
N LEU A 130 2.15 -20.82 16.71
CA LEU A 130 3.25 -20.95 15.77
C LEU A 130 2.96 -20.16 14.50
N LEU A 131 3.90 -19.35 14.06
CA LEU A 131 3.94 -18.79 12.71
C LEU A 131 5.07 -19.46 11.93
N VAL A 132 4.70 -20.10 10.82
CA VAL A 132 5.66 -20.67 9.86
C VAL A 132 5.75 -19.73 8.68
N TYR A 133 6.93 -19.22 8.39
CA TYR A 133 7.20 -18.32 7.28
C TYR A 133 7.79 -19.09 6.09
N ALA A 134 7.06 -19.11 4.98
CA ALA A 134 7.50 -19.52 3.65
C ALA A 134 8.00 -18.28 2.88
N PRO A 135 9.31 -18.13 2.71
CA PRO A 135 9.93 -16.91 2.20
C PRO A 135 9.80 -16.67 0.69
N GLY A 136 10.13 -15.44 0.28
CA GLY A 136 10.29 -15.03 -1.11
C GLY A 136 11.46 -15.68 -1.84
N MET A 137 11.90 -15.07 -2.95
CA MET A 137 12.89 -15.65 -3.86
C MET A 137 14.30 -15.81 -3.28
N ASP A 138 14.61 -15.17 -2.16
CA ASP A 138 15.82 -15.39 -1.37
C ASP A 138 15.80 -16.77 -0.69
N CYS A 139 14.61 -17.26 -0.38
CA CYS A 139 14.31 -18.44 0.42
C CYS A 139 15.00 -18.48 1.78
N THR A 140 15.09 -17.31 2.43
CA THR A 140 15.69 -17.16 3.76
C THR A 140 14.72 -16.49 4.74
N GLY A 141 15.13 -16.34 5.99
CA GLY A 141 14.35 -15.58 6.98
C GLY A 141 14.48 -14.05 6.89
N GLN A 142 15.18 -13.49 5.89
CA GLN A 142 15.47 -12.05 5.83
C GLN A 142 14.23 -11.20 5.47
N GLY A 143 13.36 -11.68 4.58
CA GLY A 143 12.19 -10.91 4.14
C GLY A 143 11.21 -10.54 5.28
N ILE A 144 11.20 -11.30 6.38
CA ILE A 144 10.32 -11.06 7.53
C ILE A 144 11.00 -10.30 8.68
N ILE A 145 12.29 -9.97 8.58
CA ILE A 145 13.11 -9.55 9.75
C ILE A 145 12.51 -8.36 10.51
N ARG A 146 11.96 -7.37 9.80
CA ARG A 146 11.33 -6.18 10.42
C ARG A 146 10.02 -6.48 11.15
N GLN A 147 9.36 -7.57 10.78
CA GLN A 147 8.11 -7.98 11.39
C GLN A 147 8.32 -8.83 12.65
N LEU A 148 9.53 -9.36 12.84
CA LEU A 148 9.80 -10.27 13.94
C LEU A 148 9.53 -9.65 15.33
N PRO A 149 9.99 -8.41 15.66
CA PRO A 149 9.70 -7.82 16.97
C PRO A 149 8.20 -7.74 17.26
N TYR A 150 7.41 -7.25 16.29
CA TYR A 150 5.96 -7.13 16.42
C TYR A 150 5.27 -8.48 16.60
N LEU A 151 5.73 -9.52 15.88
CA LEU A 151 5.17 -10.86 15.97
C LEU A 151 5.53 -11.55 17.31
N VAL A 152 6.75 -11.37 17.78
CA VAL A 152 7.20 -11.88 19.08
C VAL A 152 6.44 -11.21 20.22
N ASP A 153 6.25 -9.88 20.16
CA ASP A 153 5.47 -9.11 21.12
C ASP A 153 3.99 -9.54 21.12
N ALA A 154 3.45 -9.90 19.96
CA ALA A 154 2.11 -10.50 19.83
C ALA A 154 2.03 -11.96 20.29
N GLY A 155 3.14 -12.54 20.77
CA GLY A 155 3.20 -13.87 21.38
C GLY A 155 3.40 -15.02 20.41
N TYR A 156 3.77 -14.76 19.15
CA TYR A 156 4.09 -15.83 18.20
C TYR A 156 5.46 -16.45 18.47
N ASP A 157 5.51 -17.77 18.37
CA ASP A 157 6.74 -18.53 18.11
C ASP A 157 6.91 -18.65 16.59
N ILE A 158 8.11 -18.44 16.08
CA ILE A 158 8.33 -18.26 14.63
C ILE A 158 9.30 -19.32 14.10
N ARG A 159 8.98 -19.91 12.95
CA ARG A 159 9.87 -20.77 12.17
C ARG A 159 9.96 -20.25 10.74
N CYS A 160 11.17 -20.07 10.22
CA CYS A 160 11.40 -19.66 8.84
C CYS A 160 11.85 -20.87 8.03
N ILE A 161 11.14 -21.18 6.95
CA ILE A 161 11.57 -22.19 5.99
C ILE A 161 12.81 -21.67 5.28
N TYR A 162 13.89 -22.46 5.29
CA TYR A 162 15.12 -22.17 4.57
C TYR A 162 15.31 -23.18 3.44
N ILE A 163 15.55 -22.68 2.23
CA ILE A 163 15.87 -23.49 1.06
C ILE A 163 17.25 -23.05 0.54
N PRO A 164 18.28 -23.91 0.59
CA PRO A 164 19.62 -23.57 0.10
C PRO A 164 19.63 -23.06 -1.34
N THR A 165 20.56 -22.17 -1.68
CA THR A 165 20.71 -21.64 -3.05
C THR A 165 21.11 -22.71 -4.07
N THR A 166 21.68 -23.82 -3.61
CA THR A 166 22.04 -25.00 -4.40
C THR A 166 20.89 -26.01 -4.56
N ASP A 167 19.80 -25.87 -3.81
CA ASP A 167 18.66 -26.77 -3.90
C ASP A 167 17.99 -26.64 -5.28
N ARG A 168 17.64 -27.78 -5.87
CA ARG A 168 16.95 -27.89 -7.16
C ARG A 168 15.71 -28.78 -7.06
N SER A 169 15.10 -28.83 -5.88
CA SER A 169 13.90 -29.61 -5.64
C SER A 169 12.71 -29.04 -6.42
N SER A 170 11.85 -29.91 -6.94
CA SER A 170 10.55 -29.53 -7.50
C SER A 170 9.57 -29.15 -6.37
N TRP A 171 8.42 -28.57 -6.73
CA TRP A 171 7.37 -28.29 -5.73
C TRP A 171 6.97 -29.52 -4.93
N ALA A 172 6.78 -30.67 -5.59
CA ALA A 172 6.42 -31.91 -4.92
C ALA A 172 7.51 -32.37 -3.93
N GLN A 173 8.79 -32.28 -4.32
CA GLN A 173 9.91 -32.66 -3.46
C GLN A 173 10.07 -31.71 -2.25
N LEU A 174 9.85 -30.40 -2.45
CA LEU A 174 9.85 -29.41 -1.36
C LEU A 174 8.75 -29.74 -0.35
N VAL A 175 7.53 -29.99 -0.81
CA VAL A 175 6.38 -30.33 0.05
C VAL A 175 6.61 -31.65 0.80
N GLN A 176 7.08 -32.69 0.10
CA GLN A 176 7.40 -33.99 0.69
C GLN A 176 8.49 -33.90 1.76
N SER A 177 9.44 -32.97 1.62
CA SER A 177 10.51 -32.74 2.60
C SER A 177 10.01 -31.94 3.80
N LEU A 178 9.17 -30.93 3.58
CA LEU A 178 8.72 -29.99 4.62
C LEU A 178 7.63 -30.55 5.54
N ILE A 179 6.68 -31.33 5.03
CA ILE A 179 5.57 -31.87 5.85
C ILE A 179 6.08 -32.68 7.05
N PRO A 180 7.02 -33.64 6.89
CA PRO A 180 7.57 -34.38 8.02
C PRO A 180 8.27 -33.48 9.05
N MET A 181 9.06 -32.51 8.61
CA MET A 181 9.73 -31.55 9.50
C MET A 181 8.73 -30.70 10.29
N LEU A 182 7.65 -30.24 9.65
CA LEU A 182 6.58 -29.50 10.31
C LEU A 182 5.80 -30.38 11.30
N ARG A 183 5.54 -31.64 10.95
CA ARG A 183 4.93 -32.61 11.87
C ARG A 183 5.81 -32.84 13.09
N GLU A 184 7.12 -32.97 12.90
CA GLU A 184 8.11 -33.12 13.98
C GLU A 184 8.13 -31.91 14.91
N GLU A 185 8.16 -30.69 14.36
CA GLU A 185 8.09 -29.44 15.14
C GLU A 185 6.79 -29.33 15.97
N LEU A 186 5.72 -29.99 15.53
CA LEU A 186 4.42 -30.03 16.22
C LEU A 186 4.25 -31.26 17.14
N GLN A 187 5.21 -32.19 17.19
CA GLN A 187 5.12 -33.37 18.06
C GLN A 187 4.98 -32.95 19.53
N GLY A 188 3.96 -33.50 20.19
CA GLY A 188 3.62 -33.15 21.58
C GLY A 188 2.73 -31.90 21.75
N ARG A 189 2.34 -31.20 20.67
CA ARG A 189 1.58 -29.94 20.70
C ARG A 189 0.30 -29.98 19.84
N LYS A 190 -0.55 -31.00 20.05
CA LYS A 190 -1.68 -31.37 19.16
C LYS A 190 -2.79 -30.31 18.98
N GLU A 191 -2.81 -29.23 19.76
CA GLU A 191 -3.82 -28.16 19.67
C GLU A 191 -3.21 -26.77 19.39
N ARG A 192 -1.96 -26.74 18.95
CA ARG A 192 -1.27 -25.47 18.68
C ARG A 192 -1.89 -24.76 17.47
N HIS A 193 -2.25 -23.50 17.63
CA HIS A 193 -2.64 -22.67 16.50
C HIS A 193 -1.42 -22.41 15.59
N VAL A 194 -1.50 -22.83 14.33
CA VAL A 194 -0.43 -22.66 13.34
C VAL A 194 -0.90 -21.74 12.22
N THR A 195 -0.17 -20.64 12.00
CA THR A 195 -0.33 -19.73 10.87
C THR A 195 0.79 -19.96 9.88
N LEU A 196 0.46 -20.33 8.63
CA LEU A 196 1.43 -20.37 7.54
C LEU A 196 1.40 -19.04 6.78
N LEU A 197 2.54 -18.35 6.72
CA LEU A 197 2.72 -17.09 6.01
C LEU A 197 3.57 -17.33 4.77
N GLY A 198 3.03 -17.14 3.57
CA GLY A 198 3.77 -17.22 2.31
C GLY A 198 3.95 -15.85 1.66
N GLU A 199 5.19 -15.42 1.45
CA GLU A 199 5.52 -14.20 0.70
C GLU A 199 6.00 -14.55 -0.72
N SER A 200 5.46 -13.90 -1.76
CA SER A 200 5.97 -13.99 -3.13
C SER A 200 6.16 -15.45 -3.60
N PHE A 201 7.39 -15.90 -3.82
CA PHE A 201 7.75 -17.30 -4.15
C PHE A 201 7.23 -18.32 -3.12
N GLY A 202 7.19 -17.96 -1.84
CA GLY A 202 6.66 -18.78 -0.76
C GLY A 202 5.14 -18.93 -0.79
N GLY A 203 4.42 -18.09 -1.55
CA GLY A 203 2.97 -18.18 -1.71
C GLY A 203 2.51 -19.48 -2.39
N PRO A 204 2.98 -19.80 -3.61
CA PRO A 204 2.73 -21.10 -4.25
C PRO A 204 3.18 -22.32 -3.43
N LEU A 205 4.26 -22.19 -2.65
CA LEU A 205 4.70 -23.24 -1.72
C LEU A 205 3.71 -23.42 -0.57
N ALA A 206 3.28 -22.32 0.05
CA ALA A 206 2.36 -22.33 1.17
C ALA A 206 0.99 -22.92 0.80
N LEU A 207 0.47 -22.59 -0.39
CA LEU A 207 -0.77 -23.18 -0.89
C LEU A 207 -0.67 -24.69 -1.06
N ARG A 208 0.46 -25.19 -1.58
CA ARG A 208 0.68 -26.63 -1.74
C ARG A 208 0.84 -27.34 -0.40
N LEU A 209 1.53 -26.74 0.57
CA LEU A 209 1.62 -27.27 1.93
C LEU A 209 0.24 -27.39 2.58
N VAL A 210 -0.59 -26.35 2.47
CA VAL A 210 -1.96 -26.36 3.01
C VAL A 210 -2.85 -27.37 2.29
N LYS A 211 -2.70 -27.53 0.97
CA LYS A 211 -3.45 -28.52 0.19
C LYS A 211 -3.11 -29.96 0.60
N GLU A 212 -1.82 -30.27 0.76
CA GLU A 212 -1.35 -31.62 1.07
C GLU A 212 -1.47 -31.99 2.56
N ALA A 213 -1.41 -31.01 3.46
CA ALA A 213 -1.50 -31.22 4.90
C ALA A 213 -2.38 -30.16 5.59
N PRO A 214 -3.68 -30.07 5.25
CA PRO A 214 -4.58 -29.06 5.80
C PRO A 214 -4.76 -29.19 7.32
N ASP A 215 -4.55 -30.38 7.88
CA ASP A 215 -4.61 -30.66 9.32
C ASP A 215 -3.53 -29.92 10.13
N LEU A 216 -2.43 -29.50 9.49
CA LEU A 216 -1.33 -28.81 10.17
C LEU A 216 -1.56 -27.32 10.36
N PHE A 217 -2.44 -26.71 9.57
CA PHE A 217 -2.53 -25.26 9.46
C PHE A 217 -3.92 -24.77 9.84
N SER A 218 -3.97 -23.91 10.85
CA SER A 218 -5.21 -23.27 11.27
C SER A 218 -5.52 -21.99 10.48
N ARG A 219 -4.50 -21.34 9.93
CA ARG A 219 -4.59 -20.07 9.19
C ARG A 219 -3.55 -20.04 8.07
N LEU A 220 -3.90 -19.41 6.95
CA LEU A 220 -3.00 -19.11 5.85
C LEU A 220 -2.93 -17.60 5.63
N VAL A 221 -1.75 -17.04 5.45
CA VAL A 221 -1.54 -15.63 5.11
C VAL A 221 -0.67 -15.59 3.86
N LEU A 222 -1.12 -14.91 2.82
CA LEU A 222 -0.36 -14.76 1.57
C LEU A 222 -0.07 -13.27 1.35
N VAL A 223 1.21 -12.94 1.13
CA VAL A 223 1.67 -11.57 0.87
C VAL A 223 2.24 -11.53 -0.54
N ASN A 224 1.63 -10.73 -1.41
CA ASN A 224 2.04 -10.58 -2.82
C ASN A 224 2.36 -11.93 -3.51
N PRO A 225 1.47 -12.94 -3.46
CA PRO A 225 1.81 -14.31 -3.86
C PRO A 225 2.10 -14.41 -5.36
N ALA A 226 3.22 -15.05 -5.71
CA ALA A 226 3.69 -15.19 -7.09
C ALA A 226 3.04 -16.38 -7.83
N ILE A 227 1.72 -16.35 -7.97
CA ILE A 227 0.96 -17.40 -8.64
C ILE A 227 0.67 -16.96 -10.07
N ASN A 228 0.75 -17.90 -11.02
CA ASN A 228 0.35 -17.67 -12.41
C ASN A 228 1.20 -16.62 -13.16
N LEU A 229 2.53 -16.70 -12.98
CA LEU A 229 3.52 -15.80 -13.59
C LEU A 229 3.36 -15.63 -15.11
N GLN A 230 2.94 -16.68 -15.82
CA GLN A 230 2.72 -16.65 -17.27
C GLN A 230 1.65 -15.63 -17.69
N GLN A 231 0.55 -15.51 -16.95
CA GLN A 231 -0.51 -14.56 -17.29
C GLN A 231 -0.17 -13.14 -16.86
N VAL A 232 0.59 -12.99 -15.77
CA VAL A 232 0.96 -11.70 -15.19
C VAL A 232 2.10 -11.04 -15.97
N ASN A 233 3.14 -11.79 -16.33
CA ASN A 233 4.28 -11.29 -17.07
C ASN A 233 4.79 -12.34 -18.09
N PRO A 234 4.19 -12.40 -19.28
CA PRO A 234 4.54 -13.38 -20.32
C PRO A 234 6.01 -13.33 -20.71
N LEU A 235 6.63 -12.14 -20.67
CA LEU A 235 8.05 -11.96 -21.01
C LEU A 235 8.94 -12.60 -19.95
N VAL A 236 8.71 -12.31 -18.67
CA VAL A 236 9.47 -12.92 -17.56
C VAL A 236 9.23 -14.44 -17.52
N SER A 237 8.01 -14.90 -17.78
CA SER A 237 7.67 -16.32 -17.93
C SER A 237 8.44 -16.98 -19.08
N PHE A 238 8.55 -16.32 -20.24
CA PHE A 238 9.35 -16.82 -21.35
C PHE A 238 10.85 -16.88 -21.00
N CYS A 239 11.41 -15.81 -20.44
CA CYS A 239 12.81 -15.75 -20.03
C CYS A 239 13.16 -16.83 -18.99
N SER A 240 12.30 -17.04 -18.00
CA SER A 240 12.50 -18.06 -16.97
C SER A 240 12.41 -19.49 -17.52
N ARG A 241 11.56 -19.76 -18.51
CA ARG A 241 11.51 -21.07 -19.20
C ARG A 241 12.73 -21.35 -20.06
N SER A 242 13.40 -20.30 -20.56
CA SER A 242 14.58 -20.47 -21.41
C SER A 242 15.81 -20.99 -20.65
N GLY A 243 15.86 -20.82 -19.33
CA GLY A 243 17.03 -21.14 -18.51
C GLY A 243 18.26 -20.26 -18.78
N LEU A 244 18.17 -19.28 -19.70
CA LEU A 244 19.30 -18.44 -20.10
C LEU A 244 19.87 -17.62 -18.94
N LEU A 245 19.03 -17.25 -17.97
CA LEU A 245 19.45 -16.52 -16.77
C LEU A 245 20.54 -17.29 -15.99
N ALA A 246 20.52 -18.62 -16.00
CA ALA A 246 21.54 -19.42 -15.31
C ALA A 246 22.96 -19.25 -15.90
N PHE A 247 23.07 -18.76 -17.14
CA PHE A 247 24.34 -18.53 -17.83
C PHE A 247 24.72 -17.05 -17.86
N PHE A 248 23.95 -16.16 -17.23
CA PHE A 248 24.29 -14.74 -17.19
C PHE A 248 25.58 -14.53 -16.38
N PRO A 249 26.56 -13.78 -16.91
CA PRO A 249 27.74 -13.41 -16.15
C PRO A 249 27.37 -12.67 -14.87
N ASP A 250 28.02 -13.02 -13.75
CA ASP A 250 27.69 -12.48 -12.42
C ASP A 250 27.63 -10.96 -12.37
N PHE A 251 28.54 -10.26 -13.06
CA PHE A 251 28.55 -8.80 -13.08
C PHE A 251 27.32 -8.20 -13.75
N LEU A 252 26.84 -8.80 -14.86
CA LEU A 252 25.64 -8.34 -15.56
C LEU A 252 24.40 -8.62 -14.74
N TYR A 253 24.38 -9.78 -14.07
CA TYR A 253 23.26 -10.15 -13.21
C TYR A 253 23.15 -9.21 -12.00
N LYS A 254 24.26 -8.91 -11.31
CA LYS A 254 24.30 -7.92 -10.23
C LYS A 254 23.83 -6.54 -10.70
N THR A 255 24.34 -6.08 -11.86
CA THR A 255 23.90 -4.81 -12.44
C THR A 255 22.39 -4.81 -12.74
N ALA A 256 21.84 -5.93 -13.22
CA ALA A 256 20.41 -6.06 -13.47
C ALA A 256 19.59 -6.06 -12.17
N GLN A 257 20.11 -6.64 -11.09
CA GLN A 257 19.50 -6.60 -9.76
C GLN A 257 19.44 -5.17 -9.21
N ASP A 258 20.53 -4.41 -9.31
CA ASP A 258 20.57 -3.00 -8.90
C ASP A 258 19.54 -2.15 -9.64
N ILE A 259 19.35 -2.42 -10.94
CA ILE A 259 18.34 -1.74 -11.77
C ILE A 259 16.91 -2.17 -11.40
N LEU A 260 16.71 -3.42 -10.98
CA LEU A 260 15.39 -3.96 -10.63
C LEU A 260 14.97 -3.57 -9.20
N LEU A 261 15.93 -3.36 -8.30
CA LEU A 261 15.67 -3.11 -6.88
C LEU A 261 14.65 -1.97 -6.63
N PRO A 262 14.68 -0.84 -7.37
CA PRO A 262 13.66 0.19 -7.21
C PRO A 262 12.25 -0.16 -7.66
N LEU A 263 12.07 -1.24 -8.42
CA LEU A 263 10.75 -1.77 -8.76
C LEU A 263 10.24 -2.76 -7.70
N MET A 264 11.14 -3.32 -6.87
CA MET A 264 10.81 -4.27 -5.82
C MET A 264 10.50 -3.56 -4.49
N VAL A 265 11.29 -2.54 -4.16
CA VAL A 265 11.28 -1.87 -2.86
C VAL A 265 10.73 -0.46 -3.00
N ASN A 266 9.71 -0.11 -2.20
CA ASN A 266 9.30 1.29 -2.08
C ASN A 266 10.25 2.05 -1.14
N TRP A 267 11.25 2.72 -1.71
CA TRP A 267 12.31 3.42 -0.98
C TRP A 267 11.82 4.45 0.05
N ASN A 268 10.65 5.05 -0.18
CA ASN A 268 10.10 6.05 0.74
C ASN A 268 9.54 5.45 2.03
N ARG A 269 9.33 4.11 2.06
CA ARG A 269 8.71 3.40 3.17
C ARG A 269 9.67 2.47 3.91
N VAL A 270 10.96 2.50 3.56
CA VAL A 270 12.01 1.67 4.17
C VAL A 270 13.14 2.56 4.65
N ARG A 271 13.37 2.62 5.96
CA ARG A 271 14.52 3.29 6.59
C ARG A 271 15.78 2.43 6.48
N TRP A 272 16.84 2.99 5.93
CA TRP A 272 18.08 2.28 5.64
C TRP A 272 19.10 2.31 6.80
N SER A 273 18.82 3.03 7.88
CA SER A 273 19.78 3.27 8.98
C SER A 273 19.93 2.13 9.99
N ASP A 274 18.94 1.24 10.09
CA ASP A 274 18.83 0.34 11.26
C ASP A 274 19.43 -1.07 11.01
N TYR A 275 19.82 -1.35 9.77
CA TYR A 275 20.56 -2.55 9.38
C TYR A 275 21.62 -2.14 8.35
N GLY A 276 22.90 -2.26 8.71
CA GLY A 276 23.97 -2.18 7.73
C GLY A 276 23.71 -3.20 6.61
N ASP A 277 23.70 -2.74 5.36
CA ASP A 277 23.62 -3.56 4.15
C ASP A 277 22.32 -4.38 3.91
N ILE A 278 21.16 -3.71 3.84
CA ILE A 278 19.97 -4.24 3.13
C ILE A 278 20.21 -4.48 1.62
N PHE A 279 21.43 -4.23 1.12
CA PHE A 279 21.92 -4.84 -0.13
C PHE A 279 21.63 -6.36 -0.21
N SER A 280 21.49 -7.05 0.92
CA SER A 280 21.30 -8.51 0.99
C SER A 280 20.15 -9.15 0.18
N PRO A 281 18.83 -8.96 0.39
CA PRO A 281 17.85 -9.95 -0.06
C PRO A 281 17.85 -10.21 -1.57
N VAL A 282 18.21 -9.20 -2.36
CA VAL A 282 18.32 -9.29 -3.82
C VAL A 282 19.74 -9.69 -4.24
N ASP A 283 20.81 -9.16 -3.63
CA ASP A 283 22.21 -9.47 -4.00
C ASP A 283 22.67 -10.91 -3.68
N LEU A 284 21.86 -11.65 -2.91
CA LEU A 284 22.22 -12.95 -2.33
C LEU A 284 21.76 -14.17 -3.13
N VAL A 285 21.00 -14.00 -4.22
CA VAL A 285 20.48 -15.12 -5.01
C VAL A 285 21.33 -15.30 -6.27
N PRO A 286 22.20 -16.32 -6.38
CA PRO A 286 22.98 -16.52 -7.61
C PRO A 286 22.08 -16.70 -8.84
N ALA A 287 22.52 -16.24 -10.01
CA ALA A 287 21.74 -16.33 -11.25
C ALA A 287 21.21 -17.75 -11.56
N PRO A 288 21.97 -18.85 -11.35
CA PRO A 288 21.44 -20.21 -11.51
C PRO A 288 20.32 -20.56 -10.53
N CYS A 289 20.38 -20.03 -9.31
CA CYS A 289 19.35 -20.23 -8.30
C CYS A 289 18.08 -19.46 -8.67
N ALA A 290 18.20 -18.18 -9.03
CA ALA A 290 17.10 -17.36 -9.49
C ALA A 290 16.44 -17.96 -10.74
N SER A 291 17.23 -18.44 -11.71
CA SER A 291 16.73 -19.11 -12.90
C SER A 291 15.91 -20.35 -12.55
N TRP A 292 16.37 -21.17 -11.60
CA TRP A 292 15.62 -22.35 -11.15
C TRP A 292 14.32 -21.96 -10.45
N ARG A 293 14.36 -21.04 -9.48
CA ARG A 293 13.19 -20.60 -8.71
C ARG A 293 12.13 -19.95 -9.60
N LEU A 294 12.53 -19.11 -10.56
CA LEU A 294 11.61 -18.54 -11.55
C LEU A 294 11.00 -19.62 -12.46
N SER A 295 11.76 -20.67 -12.80
CA SER A 295 11.22 -21.79 -13.58
C SER A 295 10.11 -22.51 -12.82
N LEU A 296 10.25 -22.70 -11.50
CA LEU A 296 9.21 -23.27 -10.64
C LEU A 296 7.93 -22.41 -10.61
N LEU A 297 8.02 -21.08 -10.68
CA LEU A 297 6.85 -20.20 -10.75
C LEU A 297 6.05 -20.33 -12.07
N ASN A 298 6.61 -20.99 -13.08
CA ASN A 298 5.87 -21.37 -14.28
C ASN A 298 5.13 -22.69 -14.15
N ASP A 299 5.44 -23.46 -13.11
CA ASP A 299 4.79 -24.73 -12.79
C ASP A 299 3.62 -24.47 -11.83
N ASN A 300 2.42 -24.39 -12.41
CA ASN A 300 1.16 -24.30 -11.66
C ASN A 300 0.52 -25.67 -11.43
N THR A 301 1.26 -26.78 -11.60
CA THR A 301 0.74 -28.11 -11.28
C THR A 301 0.21 -28.10 -9.85
N ASP A 302 -0.99 -28.64 -9.66
CA ASP A 302 -1.71 -28.70 -8.39
C ASP A 302 -2.29 -27.37 -7.85
N LEU A 303 -2.18 -26.26 -8.59
CA LEU A 303 -2.77 -24.96 -8.24
C LEU A 303 -3.71 -24.41 -9.35
N ASP A 304 -4.43 -25.30 -10.04
CA ASP A 304 -5.53 -24.88 -10.91
C ASP A 304 -6.74 -24.37 -10.09
N ASP A 305 -7.69 -23.72 -10.76
CA ASP A 305 -8.86 -23.12 -10.11
C ASP A 305 -9.66 -24.14 -9.28
N THR A 306 -9.74 -25.40 -9.74
CA THR A 306 -10.41 -26.50 -9.03
C THR A 306 -9.66 -26.86 -7.75
N SER A 307 -8.34 -26.99 -7.81
CA SER A 307 -7.48 -27.31 -6.66
C SER A 307 -7.44 -26.18 -5.65
N LEU A 308 -7.49 -24.92 -6.08
CA LEU A 308 -7.56 -23.78 -5.17
C LEU A 308 -8.91 -23.75 -4.43
N ASN A 309 -10.00 -24.12 -5.10
CA ASN A 309 -11.33 -24.14 -4.49
C ASN A 309 -11.51 -25.21 -3.40
N SER A 310 -10.68 -26.26 -3.38
CA SER A 310 -10.70 -27.25 -2.29
C SER A 310 -9.98 -26.78 -1.02
N ILE A 311 -9.29 -25.64 -1.05
CA ILE A 311 -8.63 -25.07 0.13
C ILE A 311 -9.65 -24.33 0.99
N HIS A 312 -9.91 -24.88 2.18
CA HIS A 312 -10.88 -24.34 3.14
C HIS A 312 -10.24 -23.70 4.38
N VAL A 313 -8.90 -23.66 4.47
CA VAL A 313 -8.22 -22.98 5.57
C VAL A 313 -8.52 -21.47 5.50
N PRO A 314 -8.94 -20.83 6.61
CA PRO A 314 -9.15 -19.39 6.62
C PRO A 314 -7.90 -18.65 6.15
N THR A 315 -8.06 -17.85 5.10
CA THR A 315 -6.93 -17.25 4.36
C THR A 315 -7.00 -15.73 4.38
N LEU A 316 -5.89 -15.07 4.72
CA LEU A 316 -5.73 -13.63 4.57
C LEU A 316 -4.84 -13.34 3.37
N LEU A 317 -5.35 -12.56 2.42
CA LEU A 317 -4.64 -12.18 1.20
C LEU A 317 -4.22 -10.71 1.31
N LEU A 318 -2.93 -10.45 1.41
CA LEU A 318 -2.34 -9.12 1.48
C LEU A 318 -1.74 -8.76 0.12
N ALA A 319 -2.24 -7.68 -0.49
CA ALA A 319 -1.85 -7.25 -1.83
C ALA A 319 -1.38 -5.81 -1.84
N SER A 320 -0.16 -5.61 -2.30
CA SER A 320 0.47 -4.29 -2.38
C SER A 320 0.02 -3.57 -3.65
N SER A 321 -0.45 -2.34 -3.52
CA SER A 321 -1.02 -1.59 -4.66
C SER A 321 0.02 -1.08 -5.65
N GLU A 322 1.28 -0.96 -5.21
CA GLU A 322 2.42 -0.50 -5.99
C GLU A 322 3.46 -1.63 -6.17
N ASP A 323 2.98 -2.88 -6.21
CA ASP A 323 3.80 -4.01 -6.66
C ASP A 323 4.04 -3.89 -8.18
N HIS A 324 5.26 -3.50 -8.56
CA HIS A 324 5.66 -3.36 -9.96
C HIS A 324 6.28 -4.63 -10.54
N ILE A 325 6.39 -5.70 -9.74
CA ILE A 325 6.92 -7.00 -10.15
C ILE A 325 5.77 -7.93 -10.53
N LEU A 326 4.73 -7.96 -9.69
CA LEU A 326 3.55 -8.79 -9.85
C LEU A 326 2.28 -7.94 -9.84
N SER A 327 1.26 -8.42 -10.56
CA SER A 327 -0.10 -7.89 -10.48
C SER A 327 -0.81 -8.38 -9.19
N SER A 328 -0.24 -8.09 -8.02
CA SER A 328 -0.65 -8.62 -6.71
C SER A 328 -2.10 -8.30 -6.36
N VAL A 329 -2.57 -7.10 -6.71
CA VAL A 329 -3.98 -6.69 -6.56
C VAL A 329 -4.90 -7.61 -7.35
N GLN A 330 -4.59 -7.85 -8.63
CA GLN A 330 -5.43 -8.69 -9.51
C GLN A 330 -5.38 -10.16 -9.10
N GLU A 331 -4.19 -10.67 -8.78
CA GLU A 331 -4.01 -12.08 -8.42
C GLU A 331 -4.68 -12.40 -7.09
N THR A 332 -4.52 -11.58 -6.07
CA THR A 332 -5.28 -11.76 -4.81
C THR A 332 -6.78 -11.57 -5.01
N GLY A 333 -7.21 -10.72 -5.95
CA GLY A 333 -8.62 -10.63 -6.36
C GLY A 333 -9.13 -11.96 -6.92
N ARG A 334 -8.34 -12.63 -7.78
CA ARG A 334 -8.63 -13.97 -8.31
C ARG A 334 -8.68 -15.02 -7.21
N LEU A 335 -7.65 -15.08 -6.36
CA LEU A 335 -7.60 -16.01 -5.22
C LEU A 335 -8.77 -15.79 -4.27
N ASN A 336 -9.19 -14.55 -4.03
CA ASN A 336 -10.31 -14.25 -3.14
C ASN A 336 -11.65 -14.81 -3.65
N ARG A 337 -11.77 -15.09 -4.95
CA ARG A 337 -12.94 -15.76 -5.55
C ARG A 337 -12.87 -17.27 -5.51
N LEU A 338 -11.64 -17.82 -5.52
CA LEU A 338 -11.40 -19.26 -5.55
C LEU A 338 -11.32 -19.84 -4.14
N LEU A 339 -10.69 -19.15 -3.20
CA LEU A 339 -10.53 -19.58 -1.81
C LEU A 339 -11.79 -19.25 -1.01
N SER A 340 -12.56 -20.27 -0.66
CA SER A 340 -13.89 -20.14 -0.04
C SER A 340 -13.93 -19.31 1.26
N TYR A 341 -12.84 -19.35 2.05
CA TYR A 341 -12.74 -18.64 3.33
C TYR A 341 -11.60 -17.63 3.32
N SER A 342 -11.54 -16.82 2.27
CA SER A 342 -10.52 -15.79 2.13
C SER A 342 -11.04 -14.38 2.43
N LYS A 343 -10.15 -13.54 2.93
CA LYS A 343 -10.34 -12.09 3.05
C LYS A 343 -9.15 -11.38 2.40
N ARG A 344 -9.45 -10.49 1.47
CA ARG A 344 -8.45 -9.65 0.80
C ARG A 344 -8.30 -8.29 1.47
N ILE A 345 -7.05 -7.86 1.62
CA ILE A 345 -6.64 -6.54 2.07
C ILE A 345 -5.66 -5.98 1.04
N ILE A 346 -5.98 -4.80 0.52
CA ILE A 346 -5.06 -4.04 -0.31
C ILE A 346 -4.23 -3.15 0.63
N LEU A 347 -2.93 -3.07 0.37
CA LEU A 347 -1.97 -2.23 1.09
C LEU A 347 -1.65 -1.02 0.20
N PRO A 348 -2.30 0.14 0.42
CA PRO A 348 -2.06 1.35 -0.37
C PRO A 348 -0.60 1.80 -0.26
N GLY A 349 0.00 2.14 -1.39
CA GLY A 349 1.37 2.64 -1.47
C GLY A 349 2.46 1.60 -1.15
N SER A 350 2.11 0.36 -0.81
CA SER A 350 3.13 -0.68 -0.54
C SER A 350 3.68 -1.26 -1.84
N GLY A 351 4.96 -1.62 -1.84
CA GLY A 351 5.67 -2.29 -2.92
C GLY A 351 5.68 -3.82 -2.79
N HIS A 352 6.48 -4.50 -3.63
CA HIS A 352 6.54 -5.96 -3.65
C HIS A 352 7.03 -6.56 -2.31
N THR A 353 7.99 -5.90 -1.65
CA THR A 353 8.59 -6.34 -0.38
C THR A 353 7.92 -5.68 0.83
N ALA A 354 6.58 -5.76 0.93
CA ALA A 354 5.81 -5.06 1.96
C ALA A 354 6.23 -5.41 3.41
N LEU A 355 6.73 -6.63 3.66
CA LEU A 355 7.19 -7.05 4.98
C LEU A 355 8.43 -6.28 5.49
N LEU A 356 9.16 -5.61 4.59
CA LEU A 356 10.32 -4.79 4.91
C LEU A 356 9.99 -3.29 5.10
N GLU A 357 8.73 -2.88 4.93
CA GLU A 357 8.32 -1.48 5.10
C GLU A 357 8.09 -1.14 6.57
N ASP A 358 8.47 0.08 6.98
CA ASP A 358 8.41 0.52 8.38
C ASP A 358 6.98 0.75 8.88
N ASP A 359 6.13 1.25 8.01
CA ASP A 359 4.73 1.52 8.31
C ASP A 359 3.88 0.25 8.27
N PHE A 360 4.48 -0.90 7.94
CA PHE A 360 3.81 -2.18 7.88
C PHE A 360 4.00 -2.97 9.18
N ASN A 361 2.88 -3.29 9.84
CA ASN A 361 2.87 -4.11 11.05
C ASN A 361 1.96 -5.33 10.83
N LEU A 362 2.58 -6.48 10.56
CA LEU A 362 1.86 -7.71 10.28
C LEU A 362 1.00 -8.15 11.47
N ALA A 363 1.55 -8.11 12.69
CA ALA A 363 0.86 -8.57 13.90
C ALA A 363 -0.47 -7.86 14.13
N LYS A 364 -0.49 -6.53 13.96
CA LYS A 364 -1.70 -5.71 14.07
C LYS A 364 -2.74 -6.05 13.01
N ILE A 365 -2.30 -6.35 11.78
CA ILE A 365 -3.18 -6.81 10.70
C ILE A 365 -3.79 -8.18 11.06
N LEU A 366 -2.97 -9.13 11.53
CA LEU A 366 -3.45 -10.44 11.95
C LEU A 366 -4.47 -10.34 13.08
N GLU A 367 -4.21 -9.50 14.08
CA GLU A 367 -5.11 -9.27 15.22
C GLU A 367 -6.45 -8.72 14.75
N ARG A 368 -6.43 -7.61 13.99
CA ARG A 368 -7.62 -6.94 13.48
C ARG A 368 -8.53 -7.88 12.69
N HIS A 369 -7.96 -8.86 12.01
CA HIS A 369 -8.68 -9.78 11.14
C HIS A 369 -8.97 -11.15 11.77
N GLY A 370 -8.69 -11.34 13.07
CA GLY A 370 -9.00 -12.58 13.79
C GLY A 370 -8.07 -13.76 13.45
N PHE A 371 -6.84 -13.46 13.03
CA PHE A 371 -5.77 -14.42 12.75
C PHE A 371 -4.80 -14.60 13.94
N CYS A 372 -5.02 -13.89 15.05
CA CYS A 372 -4.31 -14.13 16.31
C CYS A 372 -4.96 -15.23 17.14
N ALA A 373 -4.13 -16.06 17.76
CA ALA A 373 -4.56 -17.05 18.74
C ALA A 373 -4.51 -16.44 20.15
N THR A 374 -5.51 -15.65 20.54
CA THR A 374 -5.62 -15.30 21.96
C THR A 374 -6.45 -16.35 22.69
N ALA A 375 -6.05 -16.68 23.93
CA ALA A 375 -6.82 -17.49 24.88
C ALA A 375 -8.26 -16.96 25.11
N SER A 376 -8.54 -15.71 24.72
CA SER A 376 -9.88 -15.11 24.76
C SER A 376 -10.85 -15.57 23.66
N ALA A 377 -10.35 -16.23 22.60
CA ALA A 377 -11.18 -16.72 21.50
C ALA A 377 -12.14 -17.84 21.94
N GLN A 378 -11.75 -18.64 22.95
CA GLN A 378 -12.62 -19.66 23.54
C GLN A 378 -13.80 -19.06 24.33
N THR A 379 -13.68 -17.86 24.89
CA THR A 379 -14.77 -17.20 25.63
C THR A 379 -15.75 -16.47 24.70
N ARG A 380 -15.30 -15.97 23.54
CA ARG A 380 -16.18 -15.23 22.60
C ARG A 380 -16.98 -16.15 21.68
N LEU A 381 -16.47 -17.33 21.34
CA LEU A 381 -17.19 -18.30 20.51
C LEU A 381 -18.44 -18.90 21.20
N SER A 382 -18.52 -18.80 22.53
CA SER A 382 -19.71 -19.21 23.30
C SER A 382 -20.71 -18.08 23.55
N ALA A 383 -20.36 -16.82 23.28
CA ALA A 383 -21.24 -15.65 23.52
C ALA A 383 -21.96 -15.14 22.26
N GLU A 384 -21.49 -15.50 21.05
CA GLU A 384 -22.12 -15.12 19.78
C GLU A 384 -22.78 -16.29 19.02
N ALA A 385 -22.82 -17.48 19.63
CA ALA A 385 -23.62 -18.60 19.14
C ALA A 385 -25.11 -18.42 19.52
N GLY A 386 -25.75 -17.38 18.97
CA GLY A 386 -27.13 -17.07 19.35
C GLY A 386 -27.86 -16.00 18.55
N VAL A 387 -27.32 -15.50 17.44
CA VAL A 387 -28.09 -14.63 16.54
C VAL A 387 -28.43 -15.41 15.27
N PRO A 388 -29.65 -15.94 15.13
CA PRO A 388 -30.10 -16.41 13.83
C PRO A 388 -30.09 -15.22 12.88
N ALA A 389 -29.42 -15.38 11.73
CA ALA A 389 -29.53 -14.47 10.61
C ALA A 389 -31.01 -14.29 10.29
N SER A 390 -31.53 -13.09 10.55
CA SER A 390 -32.92 -12.76 10.28
C SER A 390 -33.17 -12.86 8.77
N PRO A 391 -34.22 -13.57 8.31
CA PRO A 391 -34.58 -13.63 6.90
C PRO A 391 -35.41 -12.40 6.55
N PHE A 392 -34.83 -11.21 6.66
CA PHE A 392 -35.32 -10.06 5.92
C PHE A 392 -34.42 -9.92 4.70
N LYS A 393 -35.00 -10.17 3.51
CA LYS A 393 -34.41 -9.76 2.23
C LYS A 393 -34.28 -8.23 2.25
N ASP A 394 -33.19 -7.74 2.83
CA ASP A 394 -32.66 -6.44 2.48
C ASP A 394 -32.45 -6.45 0.97
N SER A 395 -33.05 -5.47 0.28
CA SER A 395 -32.95 -5.29 -1.16
C SER A 395 -31.52 -5.54 -1.62
N GLU A 396 -31.33 -6.45 -2.60
CA GLU A 396 -30.03 -6.78 -3.20
C GLU A 396 -29.11 -5.55 -3.20
N LYS A 397 -28.14 -5.51 -2.29
CA LYS A 397 -27.02 -4.59 -2.42
C LYS A 397 -26.35 -4.99 -3.72
N THR A 398 -26.53 -4.20 -4.77
CA THR A 398 -25.78 -4.39 -6.01
C THR A 398 -24.37 -3.85 -5.76
N GLU A 399 -23.62 -4.59 -4.94
CA GLU A 399 -22.27 -4.24 -4.53
C GLU A 399 -21.38 -4.10 -5.78
N VAL A 400 -20.53 -3.08 -5.79
CA VAL A 400 -19.58 -2.90 -6.89
C VAL A 400 -18.58 -4.04 -6.81
N LYS A 401 -18.52 -4.87 -7.85
CA LYS A 401 -17.59 -6.00 -7.87
C LYS A 401 -16.16 -5.48 -7.87
N ASP A 402 -15.34 -6.02 -6.97
CA ASP A 402 -13.90 -5.71 -6.88
C ASP A 402 -13.19 -5.90 -8.21
N GLU A 403 -13.59 -6.88 -9.02
CA GLU A 403 -13.06 -7.14 -10.37
C GLU A 403 -13.10 -5.89 -11.28
N TYR A 404 -14.19 -5.13 -11.22
CA TYR A 404 -14.32 -3.94 -12.04
C TYR A 404 -13.42 -2.82 -11.51
N LEU A 405 -13.23 -2.72 -10.20
CA LEU A 405 -12.36 -1.71 -9.60
C LEU A 405 -10.87 -2.07 -9.82
N ASP A 406 -10.51 -3.35 -9.76
CA ASP A 406 -9.18 -3.87 -10.11
C ASP A 406 -8.85 -3.62 -11.60
N GLU A 407 -9.84 -3.80 -12.48
CA GLU A 407 -9.73 -3.47 -13.90
C GLU A 407 -9.56 -1.96 -14.12
N MET A 408 -10.33 -1.12 -13.43
CA MET A 408 -10.19 0.33 -13.47
C MET A 408 -8.77 0.72 -13.08
N GLY A 409 -8.23 0.15 -12.00
CA GLY A 409 -6.84 0.35 -11.59
C GLY A 409 -5.84 0.06 -12.70
N ARG A 410 -5.97 -1.11 -13.33
CA ARG A 410 -5.13 -1.52 -14.46
C ARG A 410 -5.23 -0.57 -15.66
N LEU A 411 -6.43 -0.13 -16.01
CA LEU A 411 -6.66 0.82 -17.11
C LEU A 411 -6.08 2.20 -16.80
N LEU A 412 -6.11 2.61 -15.53
CA LEU A 412 -5.56 3.88 -15.06
C LEU A 412 -4.06 3.84 -14.77
N GLN A 413 -3.37 2.70 -14.82
CA GLN A 413 -1.94 2.61 -14.51
C GLN A 413 -1.06 3.58 -15.34
N PRO A 414 -1.18 3.66 -16.69
CA PRO A 414 -0.42 4.63 -17.47
C PRO A 414 -0.71 6.07 -17.05
N TRP A 415 -1.96 6.35 -16.69
CA TRP A 415 -2.39 7.66 -16.23
C TRP A 415 -1.81 8.00 -14.85
N ARG A 416 -1.83 7.05 -13.91
CA ARG A 416 -1.17 7.13 -12.60
C ARG A 416 0.32 7.42 -12.75
N PHE A 417 1.00 6.75 -13.68
CA PHE A 417 2.42 6.99 -13.95
C PHE A 417 2.68 8.43 -14.42
N LEU A 418 1.91 8.90 -15.41
CA LEU A 418 2.09 10.25 -15.95
C LEU A 418 1.73 11.36 -14.96
N THR A 419 0.71 11.14 -14.14
CA THR A 419 0.19 12.16 -13.21
C THR A 419 0.70 12.02 -11.78
N SER A 420 1.44 10.95 -11.46
CA SER A 420 2.07 10.69 -10.15
C SER A 420 1.22 11.11 -8.94
N PRO A 421 0.00 10.56 -8.75
CA PRO A 421 -0.92 11.08 -7.75
C PRO A 421 -0.35 11.01 -6.34
N LEU A 422 -0.46 12.10 -5.58
CA LEU A 422 -0.15 12.15 -4.15
C LEU A 422 -1.44 12.07 -3.35
N VAL A 423 -1.50 11.17 -2.36
CA VAL A 423 -2.65 11.05 -1.45
C VAL A 423 -2.19 11.32 -0.02
N SER A 424 -3.02 12.02 0.76
CA SER A 424 -2.70 12.43 2.12
C SER A 424 -3.97 12.53 2.98
N GLY A 425 -3.80 12.62 4.30
CA GLY A 425 -4.93 12.67 5.26
C GLY A 425 -5.61 11.32 5.47
N GLU A 426 -4.93 10.22 5.20
CA GLU A 426 -5.49 8.87 5.28
C GLU A 426 -5.88 8.48 6.70
N GLU A 427 -5.20 9.04 7.69
CA GLU A 427 -5.50 8.93 9.11
C GLU A 427 -6.89 9.47 9.49
N ASN A 428 -7.45 10.36 8.67
CA ASN A 428 -8.79 10.93 8.86
C ASN A 428 -9.91 10.02 8.33
N LEU A 429 -9.57 8.98 7.55
CA LEU A 429 -10.56 8.08 6.97
C LEU A 429 -11.19 7.19 8.06
N PRO A 430 -12.54 7.17 8.16
CA PRO A 430 -13.21 6.23 9.06
C PRO A 430 -12.93 4.78 8.66
N SER A 431 -13.19 3.82 9.56
CA SER A 431 -13.10 2.41 9.16
C SER A 431 -14.03 2.11 7.96
N PRO A 432 -13.55 1.46 6.89
CA PRO A 432 -14.40 1.01 5.78
C PRO A 432 -15.53 0.09 6.24
N GLU A 433 -15.32 -0.63 7.34
CA GLU A 433 -16.31 -1.52 7.97
C GLU A 433 -17.28 -0.79 8.92
N SER A 434 -17.32 0.56 8.87
CA SER A 434 -18.21 1.37 9.69
C SER A 434 -19.67 0.94 9.53
N LYS A 435 -20.36 0.80 10.67
CA LYS A 435 -21.82 0.55 10.69
C LYS A 435 -22.65 1.78 10.27
N ARG A 436 -22.02 2.93 10.08
CA ARG A 436 -22.62 4.21 9.68
C ARG A 436 -22.32 4.48 8.19
N PRO A 437 -23.25 5.08 7.44
CA PRO A 437 -22.97 5.50 6.07
C PRO A 437 -21.83 6.53 6.03
N ILE A 438 -21.04 6.52 4.96
CA ILE A 438 -19.93 7.47 4.76
C ILE A 438 -20.22 8.27 3.50
N LEU A 439 -20.14 9.59 3.60
CA LEU A 439 -20.36 10.52 2.50
C LEU A 439 -19.08 11.33 2.26
N PHE A 440 -18.36 11.02 1.17
CA PHE A 440 -17.23 11.79 0.70
C PHE A 440 -17.71 13.04 -0.04
N VAL A 441 -17.19 14.21 0.36
CA VAL A 441 -17.60 15.51 -0.19
C VAL A 441 -16.37 16.34 -0.54
N GLY A 442 -16.28 16.83 -1.77
CA GLY A 442 -15.12 17.61 -2.20
C GLY A 442 -15.40 18.49 -3.42
N ASN A 443 -14.36 19.14 -3.93
CA ASN A 443 -14.42 19.92 -5.17
C ASN A 443 -14.44 19.02 -6.40
N HIS A 444 -15.21 19.41 -7.42
CA HIS A 444 -15.09 18.83 -8.75
C HIS A 444 -14.11 19.68 -9.58
N THR A 445 -13.06 19.08 -10.16
CA THR A 445 -12.21 19.79 -11.11
C THR A 445 -12.82 19.79 -12.52
N MET A 446 -12.29 20.61 -13.41
CA MET A 446 -12.75 20.76 -14.79
C MET A 446 -12.92 19.41 -15.50
N PHE A 447 -14.00 19.30 -16.27
CA PHE A 447 -14.46 18.10 -16.99
C PHE A 447 -14.75 16.85 -16.16
N GLY A 448 -14.24 16.74 -14.92
CA GLY A 448 -14.51 15.62 -14.03
C GLY A 448 -13.94 14.27 -14.48
N VAL A 449 -13.05 14.25 -15.47
CA VAL A 449 -12.45 13.02 -16.04
C VAL A 449 -10.95 12.88 -15.74
N TYR A 450 -10.27 13.99 -15.42
CA TYR A 450 -8.83 14.03 -15.24
C TYR A 450 -8.39 13.32 -13.95
N ASP A 451 -9.07 13.62 -12.85
CA ASP A 451 -8.70 13.23 -11.49
C ASP A 451 -9.68 12.21 -10.87
N THR A 452 -10.97 12.36 -11.18
CA THR A 452 -12.05 11.65 -10.49
C THR A 452 -11.95 10.13 -10.61
N PRO A 453 -11.64 9.52 -11.78
CA PRO A 453 -11.43 8.08 -11.86
C PRO A 453 -10.30 7.58 -10.94
N LEU A 454 -9.20 8.34 -10.81
CA LEU A 454 -8.12 8.02 -9.88
C LEU A 454 -8.59 8.15 -8.43
N LEU A 455 -9.34 9.20 -8.08
CA LEU A 455 -9.93 9.34 -6.74
C LEU A 455 -10.80 8.13 -6.34
N PHE A 456 -11.66 7.66 -7.25
CA PHE A 456 -12.47 6.45 -7.02
C PHE A 456 -11.59 5.22 -6.78
N HIS A 457 -10.51 5.09 -7.56
CA HIS A 457 -9.56 4.01 -7.36
C HIS A 457 -8.79 4.13 -6.05
N GLU A 458 -8.33 5.32 -5.66
CA GLU A 458 -7.64 5.57 -4.38
C GLU A 458 -8.51 5.24 -3.17
N LEU A 459 -9.81 5.56 -3.24
CA LEU A 459 -10.78 5.17 -2.23
C LEU A 459 -10.97 3.64 -2.18
N PHE A 460 -11.01 2.98 -3.34
CA PHE A 460 -11.09 1.52 -3.41
C PHE A 460 -9.86 0.83 -2.79
N LEU A 461 -8.65 1.29 -3.10
CA LEU A 461 -7.41 0.76 -2.50
C LEU A 461 -7.44 0.84 -0.96
N ARG A 462 -8.15 1.84 -0.41
CA ARG A 462 -8.36 2.04 1.04
C ARG A 462 -9.60 1.34 1.61
N GLY A 463 -10.27 0.52 0.80
CA GLY A 463 -11.40 -0.33 1.21
C GLY A 463 -12.79 0.25 0.93
N PHE A 464 -12.90 1.44 0.34
CA PHE A 464 -14.18 2.10 0.10
C PHE A 464 -14.70 1.87 -1.32
N ARG A 465 -15.74 1.04 -1.45
CA ARG A 465 -16.48 0.82 -2.70
C ARG A 465 -17.50 1.94 -2.91
N CYS A 466 -17.01 3.08 -3.38
CA CYS A 466 -17.81 4.30 -3.47
C CYS A 466 -18.85 4.26 -4.59
N ARG A 467 -20.02 4.83 -4.30
CA ARG A 467 -21.13 5.03 -5.24
C ARG A 467 -21.16 6.50 -5.64
N GLY A 468 -20.75 6.79 -6.87
CA GLY A 468 -20.76 8.16 -7.38
C GLY A 468 -22.15 8.62 -7.82
N LEU A 469 -22.56 9.81 -7.39
CA LEU A 469 -23.77 10.46 -7.88
C LEU A 469 -23.46 11.25 -9.16
N ALA A 470 -23.63 10.61 -10.32
CA ALA A 470 -23.25 11.18 -11.61
C ALA A 470 -24.44 11.87 -12.33
N HIS A 471 -24.15 12.90 -13.11
CA HIS A 471 -25.19 13.64 -13.83
C HIS A 471 -25.97 12.71 -14.80
N PRO A 472 -27.32 12.74 -14.83
CA PRO A 472 -28.10 11.85 -15.69
C PRO A 472 -27.78 11.94 -17.19
N GLY A 473 -27.16 13.03 -17.63
CA GLY A 473 -26.67 13.20 -19.00
C GLY A 473 -25.73 12.10 -19.49
N HIS A 474 -24.93 11.48 -18.62
CA HIS A 474 -24.04 10.38 -19.01
C HIS A 474 -24.80 9.16 -19.56
N TRP A 475 -26.02 8.91 -19.09
CA TRP A 475 -26.88 7.82 -19.59
C TRP A 475 -27.58 8.13 -20.91
N ARG A 476 -27.46 9.37 -21.40
CA ARG A 476 -27.91 9.74 -22.75
C ARG A 476 -26.81 9.49 -23.79
N THR A 477 -25.61 9.11 -23.37
CA THR A 477 -24.46 8.81 -24.24
C THR A 477 -23.98 7.36 -24.03
N PHE A 478 -22.97 6.94 -24.80
CA PHE A 478 -22.41 5.58 -24.72
C PHE A 478 -21.65 5.29 -23.42
N VAL A 479 -21.39 6.30 -22.57
CA VAL A 479 -20.63 6.12 -21.32
C VAL A 479 -21.50 5.68 -20.14
N GLY A 480 -22.83 5.75 -20.24
CA GLY A 480 -23.76 5.33 -19.18
C GLY A 480 -23.49 3.93 -18.62
N PRO A 481 -23.36 2.88 -19.46
CA PRO A 481 -23.01 1.53 -19.01
C PRO A 481 -21.65 1.44 -18.30
N LEU A 482 -20.67 2.27 -18.69
CA LEU A 482 -19.36 2.32 -18.02
C LEU A 482 -19.50 2.89 -16.59
N PHE A 483 -20.30 3.94 -16.44
CA PHE A 483 -20.63 4.51 -15.14
C PHE A 483 -21.35 3.48 -14.25
N GLU A 484 -22.33 2.74 -14.77
CA GLU A 484 -23.02 1.69 -14.01
C GLU A 484 -22.07 0.57 -13.58
N ARG A 485 -21.16 0.14 -14.46
CA ARG A 485 -20.15 -0.90 -14.18
C ARG A 485 -19.29 -0.56 -12.97
N TYR A 486 -18.87 0.69 -12.84
CA TYR A 486 -18.07 1.17 -11.69
C TYR A 486 -18.92 1.68 -10.52
N GLY A 487 -20.23 1.41 -10.51
CA GLY A 487 -21.09 1.68 -9.36
C GLY A 487 -21.69 3.08 -9.30
N HIS A 488 -21.53 3.90 -10.33
CA HIS A 488 -22.17 5.21 -10.37
C HIS A 488 -23.68 5.07 -10.59
N VAL A 489 -24.44 6.00 -10.01
CA VAL A 489 -25.89 6.07 -10.17
C VAL A 489 -26.31 7.47 -10.58
N LYS A 490 -27.44 7.56 -11.29
CA LYS A 490 -28.04 8.84 -11.68
C LYS A 490 -28.30 9.70 -10.45
N ALA A 491 -27.70 10.89 -10.41
CA ALA A 491 -27.83 11.83 -9.31
C ALA A 491 -29.29 12.27 -9.12
N THR A 492 -29.91 11.79 -8.05
CA THR A 492 -31.26 12.20 -7.62
C THR A 492 -31.33 12.15 -6.09
N LYS A 493 -32.22 12.96 -5.48
CA LYS A 493 -32.48 12.90 -4.02
C LYS A 493 -32.86 11.48 -3.58
N ARG A 494 -33.63 10.77 -4.41
CA ARG A 494 -34.07 9.39 -4.16
C ARG A 494 -32.92 8.38 -4.23
N ALA A 495 -31.99 8.54 -5.17
CA ALA A 495 -30.80 7.70 -5.26
C ALA A 495 -29.91 7.90 -4.02
N ALA A 496 -29.55 9.14 -3.69
CA ALA A 496 -28.77 9.45 -2.49
C ALA A 496 -29.42 8.90 -1.21
N TYR A 497 -30.74 9.05 -1.06
CA TYR A 497 -31.50 8.45 0.05
C TYR A 497 -31.36 6.92 0.12
N LYS A 498 -31.47 6.22 -1.02
CA LYS A 498 -31.35 4.75 -1.07
C LYS A 498 -29.95 4.28 -0.67
N LEU A 499 -28.90 4.92 -1.21
CA LEU A 499 -27.51 4.56 -0.92
C LEU A 499 -27.18 4.76 0.56
N LEU A 500 -27.51 5.93 1.12
CA LEU A 500 -27.24 6.24 2.53
C LEU A 500 -28.07 5.34 3.46
N ARG A 501 -29.34 5.04 3.12
CA ARG A 501 -30.15 4.06 3.87
C ARG A 501 -29.53 2.67 3.86
N ALA A 502 -28.96 2.26 2.73
CA ALA A 502 -28.27 0.98 2.56
C ALA A 502 -26.87 0.96 3.21
N LYS A 503 -26.45 2.08 3.83
CA LYS A 503 -25.14 2.28 4.47
C LYS A 503 -23.97 2.12 3.50
N GLU A 504 -24.18 2.45 2.23
CA GLU A 504 -23.13 2.46 1.23
C GLU A 504 -22.23 3.69 1.38
N HIS A 505 -21.01 3.60 0.86
CA HIS A 505 -20.11 4.74 0.76
C HIS A 505 -20.50 5.57 -0.47
N VAL A 506 -20.76 6.85 -0.29
CA VAL A 506 -21.26 7.73 -1.36
C VAL A 506 -20.23 8.82 -1.62
N LEU A 507 -19.96 9.11 -2.89
CA LEU A 507 -19.13 10.24 -3.30
C LEU A 507 -20.01 11.30 -3.97
N LEU A 508 -19.92 12.53 -3.47
CA LEU A 508 -20.73 13.67 -3.90
C LEU A 508 -19.86 14.90 -4.14
N PHE A 509 -20.08 15.55 -5.29
CA PHE A 509 -19.60 16.90 -5.59
C PHE A 509 -20.78 17.88 -5.47
N PRO A 510 -20.90 18.69 -4.39
CA PRO A 510 -22.10 19.48 -4.15
C PRO A 510 -22.38 20.57 -5.19
N GLY A 511 -21.36 21.10 -5.88
CA GLY A 511 -21.55 22.04 -6.98
C GLY A 511 -21.99 21.38 -8.29
N GLY A 512 -21.89 20.06 -8.39
CA GLY A 512 -22.41 19.28 -9.51
C GLY A 512 -21.84 19.70 -10.87
N ALA A 513 -22.71 19.73 -11.89
CA ALA A 513 -22.29 20.00 -13.27
C ALA A 513 -21.68 21.40 -13.48
N ARG A 514 -21.96 22.38 -12.62
CA ARG A 514 -21.39 23.72 -12.75
C ARG A 514 -19.90 23.76 -12.44
N GLU A 515 -19.43 22.92 -11.51
CA GLU A 515 -18.02 22.87 -11.10
C GLU A 515 -17.12 22.20 -12.15
N VAL A 516 -17.66 21.37 -13.05
CA VAL A 516 -16.89 20.84 -14.19
C VAL A 516 -16.84 21.80 -15.38
N CYS A 517 -17.73 22.79 -15.41
CA CYS A 517 -17.84 23.82 -16.44
C CYS A 517 -17.32 25.16 -15.89
N LYS A 518 -16.07 25.19 -15.40
CA LYS A 518 -15.46 26.41 -14.84
C LYS A 518 -15.19 27.46 -15.91
N LYS A 519 -15.27 28.71 -15.48
CA LYS A 519 -14.88 29.90 -16.25
C LYS A 519 -13.45 30.31 -15.92
N LYS A 520 -12.92 31.27 -16.68
CA LYS A 520 -11.60 31.85 -16.40
C LYS A 520 -11.54 32.37 -14.97
N ASN A 521 -10.46 32.09 -14.26
CA ASN A 521 -10.24 32.51 -12.87
C ASN A 521 -11.16 31.83 -11.84
N GLU A 522 -11.84 30.73 -12.19
CA GLU A 522 -12.64 29.91 -11.25
C GLU A 522 -11.91 28.66 -10.75
N GLU A 523 -10.60 28.55 -11.00
CA GLU A 523 -9.79 27.39 -10.63
C GLU A 523 -9.89 27.15 -9.11
N TYR A 524 -10.26 25.93 -8.76
CA TYR A 524 -10.45 25.41 -7.42
C TYR A 524 -11.46 26.16 -6.54
N LYS A 525 -12.33 26.99 -7.13
CA LYS A 525 -13.44 27.62 -6.40
C LYS A 525 -14.61 26.66 -6.23
N LEU A 526 -15.18 26.61 -5.03
CA LEU A 526 -16.37 25.80 -4.72
C LEU A 526 -17.65 26.53 -5.15
N ILE A 527 -18.32 26.02 -6.18
CA ILE A 527 -19.54 26.62 -6.77
C ILE A 527 -20.78 25.87 -6.26
N TRP A 528 -20.92 25.81 -4.94
CA TRP A 528 -21.99 25.05 -4.28
C TRP A 528 -23.29 25.86 -4.22
N LYS A 529 -24.43 25.17 -4.40
CA LYS A 529 -25.75 25.78 -4.19
C LYS A 529 -25.93 26.16 -2.71
N PRO A 530 -26.63 27.26 -2.39
CA PRO A 530 -26.83 27.73 -1.02
C PRO A 530 -27.86 26.90 -0.24
N THR A 531 -27.95 25.59 -0.52
CA THR A 531 -28.88 24.68 0.13
C THR A 531 -28.13 23.56 0.86
N ALA A 532 -28.38 23.43 2.16
CA ALA A 532 -27.82 22.37 2.99
C ALA A 532 -28.51 21.00 2.79
N ASP A 533 -28.99 20.68 1.57
CA ASP A 533 -29.79 19.49 1.30
C ASP A 533 -29.02 18.18 1.54
N PHE A 534 -27.75 18.12 1.12
CA PHE A 534 -26.93 16.93 1.36
C PHE A 534 -26.59 16.75 2.84
N VAL A 535 -26.40 17.85 3.57
CA VAL A 535 -26.14 17.87 5.01
C VAL A 535 -27.35 17.36 5.78
N ARG A 536 -28.57 17.82 5.42
CA ARG A 536 -29.83 17.32 5.98
C ARG A 536 -29.99 15.81 5.71
N MET A 537 -29.65 15.36 4.50
CA MET A 537 -29.70 13.94 4.14
C MET A 537 -28.70 13.10 4.96
N ALA A 538 -27.45 13.56 5.07
CA ALA A 538 -26.41 12.88 5.84
C ALA A 538 -26.81 12.77 7.31
N THR A 539 -27.31 13.85 7.91
CA THR A 539 -27.78 13.88 9.30
C THR A 539 -28.93 12.91 9.54
N ARG A 540 -29.90 12.85 8.63
CA ARG A 540 -31.04 11.93 8.71
C ARG A 540 -30.61 10.47 8.86
N PHE A 541 -29.49 10.08 8.26
CA PHE A 541 -28.96 8.72 8.31
C PHE A 541 -27.78 8.55 9.26
N ASN A 542 -27.49 9.57 10.07
CA ASN A 542 -26.33 9.59 10.97
C ASN A 542 -25.01 9.24 10.25
N ALA A 543 -24.84 9.76 9.03
CA ALA A 543 -23.67 9.51 8.20
C ALA A 543 -22.44 10.28 8.71
N ILE A 544 -21.25 9.75 8.44
CA ILE A 544 -19.99 10.49 8.61
C ILE A 544 -19.70 11.20 7.30
N ILE A 545 -19.52 12.52 7.32
CA ILE A 545 -19.11 13.27 6.14
C ILE A 545 -17.58 13.35 6.15
N VAL A 546 -16.93 12.96 5.06
CA VAL A 546 -15.47 13.06 4.90
C VAL A 546 -15.19 14.13 3.84
N PRO A 547 -14.80 15.34 4.26
CA PRO A 547 -14.36 16.39 3.35
C PRO A 547 -13.06 15.96 2.64
N PHE A 548 -12.92 16.26 1.35
CA PHE A 548 -11.66 16.07 0.63
C PHE A 548 -11.41 17.19 -0.37
N GLY A 549 -10.12 17.45 -0.65
CA GLY A 549 -9.67 18.33 -1.71
C GLY A 549 -9.02 17.54 -2.85
N SER A 550 -9.17 18.04 -4.08
CA SER A 550 -8.47 17.58 -5.29
C SER A 550 -7.77 18.76 -5.97
N LEU A 551 -6.50 18.55 -6.36
CA LEU A 551 -5.66 19.52 -7.07
C LEU A 551 -5.00 18.87 -8.29
N GLY A 552 -4.77 19.65 -9.35
CA GLY A 552 -4.15 19.26 -10.61
C GLY A 552 -5.13 19.32 -11.79
N GLY A 553 -6.38 18.87 -11.58
CA GLY A 553 -7.37 18.76 -12.66
C GLY A 553 -7.81 20.09 -13.28
N ASP A 554 -7.77 21.21 -12.56
CA ASP A 554 -8.06 22.52 -13.18
C ASP A 554 -6.83 23.08 -13.90
N ASP A 555 -5.62 22.80 -13.41
CA ASP A 555 -4.38 23.27 -14.06
C ASP A 555 -4.10 22.53 -15.37
N ALA A 556 -4.64 21.31 -15.51
CA ALA A 556 -4.51 20.50 -16.71
C ALA A 556 -5.11 21.16 -17.95
N TYR A 557 -6.03 22.12 -17.81
CA TYR A 557 -6.72 22.75 -18.92
C TYR A 557 -6.53 24.25 -18.97
N LYS A 558 -6.04 24.75 -20.09
CA LYS A 558 -5.99 26.19 -20.37
C LYS A 558 -7.28 26.63 -21.05
N ILE A 559 -8.13 27.38 -20.36
CA ILE A 559 -9.37 27.93 -20.93
C ILE A 559 -9.02 29.06 -21.93
N LEU A 560 -9.54 28.96 -23.16
CA LEU A 560 -9.47 30.01 -24.17
C LEU A 560 -10.77 30.81 -24.24
N LEU A 561 -11.90 30.11 -24.27
CA LEU A 561 -13.24 30.68 -24.23
C LEU A 561 -14.05 29.97 -23.15
N ASP A 562 -14.65 30.71 -22.24
CA ASP A 562 -15.61 30.17 -21.28
C ASP A 562 -17.06 30.46 -21.69
N ALA A 563 -18.01 30.08 -20.84
CA ALA A 563 -19.42 30.29 -21.09
C ALA A 563 -19.78 31.77 -21.32
N ASP A 564 -19.13 32.72 -20.63
CA ASP A 564 -19.44 34.15 -20.79
C ASP A 564 -18.90 34.68 -22.12
N ASP A 565 -17.69 34.25 -22.53
CA ASP A 565 -17.14 34.59 -23.84
C ASP A 565 -18.02 34.06 -24.99
N ILE A 566 -18.49 32.81 -24.86
CA ILE A 566 -19.34 32.15 -25.85
C ILE A 566 -20.68 32.86 -25.96
N MET A 567 -21.29 33.20 -24.82
CA MET A 567 -22.58 33.89 -24.76
C MET A 567 -22.47 35.38 -25.11
N GLY A 568 -21.29 35.97 -25.03
CA GLY A 568 -20.98 37.31 -25.55
C GLY A 568 -20.74 37.34 -27.06
N SER A 569 -20.67 36.19 -27.74
CA SER A 569 -20.37 36.11 -29.17
C SER A 569 -21.60 36.39 -30.06
N PRO A 570 -21.42 36.78 -31.34
CA PRO A 570 -22.52 36.95 -32.29
C PRO A 570 -23.36 35.67 -32.53
N PHE A 571 -22.83 34.50 -32.16
CA PHE A 571 -23.51 33.21 -32.32
C PHE A 571 -24.37 32.83 -31.11
N ALA A 572 -24.38 33.63 -30.04
CA ALA A 572 -25.08 33.33 -28.79
C ALA A 572 -26.57 33.00 -28.96
N PRO A 573 -27.38 33.70 -29.80
CA PRO A 573 -28.79 33.35 -29.97
C PRO A 573 -28.98 31.93 -30.53
N LEU A 574 -28.17 31.56 -31.53
CA LEU A 574 -28.21 30.22 -32.13
C LEU A 574 -27.77 29.15 -31.13
N LEU A 575 -26.68 29.39 -30.40
CA LEU A 575 -26.19 28.46 -29.38
C LEU A 575 -27.21 28.30 -28.25
N THR A 576 -27.81 29.39 -27.79
CA THR A 576 -28.87 29.37 -26.77
C THR A 576 -30.05 28.51 -27.21
N ASP A 577 -30.53 28.69 -28.44
CA ASP A 577 -31.61 27.87 -29.00
C ASP A 577 -31.24 26.39 -29.08
N VAL A 578 -30.02 26.07 -29.50
CA VAL A 578 -29.53 24.69 -29.56
C VAL A 578 -29.48 24.09 -28.14
N TYR A 579 -28.86 24.78 -27.19
CA TYR A 579 -28.70 24.32 -25.81
C TYR A 579 -30.05 24.15 -25.10
N ASN A 580 -30.99 25.07 -25.29
CA ASN A 580 -32.36 24.96 -24.78
C ASN A 580 -33.09 23.76 -25.39
N ARG A 581 -32.95 23.50 -26.70
CA ARG A 581 -33.56 22.33 -27.37
C ARG A 581 -33.02 20.99 -26.86
N ILE A 582 -31.74 20.92 -26.53
CA ILE A 582 -31.12 19.70 -25.97
C ILE A 582 -31.21 19.63 -24.44
N GLY A 583 -31.80 20.65 -23.80
CA GLY A 583 -32.05 20.72 -22.36
C GLY A 583 -30.78 20.84 -21.52
N ILE A 584 -29.75 21.50 -22.03
CA ILE A 584 -28.51 21.82 -21.29
C ILE A 584 -28.62 23.25 -20.80
N SER A 585 -28.36 23.45 -19.51
CA SER A 585 -28.41 24.78 -18.90
C SER A 585 -27.20 25.61 -19.35
N LEU A 586 -27.38 26.91 -19.54
CA LEU A 586 -26.33 27.81 -20.05
C LEU A 586 -25.15 27.95 -19.08
N ASP A 587 -25.37 27.68 -17.79
CA ASP A 587 -24.32 27.60 -16.77
C ASP A 587 -23.53 26.28 -16.79
N THR A 588 -23.90 25.35 -17.68
CA THR A 588 -23.22 24.05 -17.89
C THR A 588 -22.60 23.93 -19.29
N ILE A 589 -22.32 25.06 -19.93
CA ILE A 589 -21.54 25.10 -21.17
C ILE A 589 -20.08 24.79 -20.83
N TYR A 590 -19.52 23.75 -21.44
CA TYR A 590 -18.11 23.42 -21.28
C TYR A 590 -17.21 24.50 -21.92
N PRO A 591 -16.12 24.91 -21.25
CA PRO A 591 -15.16 25.83 -21.83
C PRO A 591 -14.44 25.20 -23.03
N VAL A 592 -14.05 26.05 -24.00
CA VAL A 592 -13.12 25.67 -25.07
C VAL A 592 -11.71 25.85 -24.53
N THR A 593 -10.92 24.79 -24.53
CA THR A 593 -9.56 24.79 -23.99
C THR A 593 -8.51 24.79 -25.09
N ALA A 594 -7.26 25.10 -24.76
CA ALA A 594 -6.16 24.97 -25.71
C ALA A 594 -5.68 23.52 -25.85
N PHE A 595 -5.10 23.17 -27.00
CA PHE A 595 -4.23 22.00 -27.10
C PHE A 595 -3.00 22.18 -26.20
N PRO A 596 -2.48 21.08 -25.59
CA PRO A 596 -1.34 21.14 -24.67
C PRO A 596 -0.15 21.92 -25.23
N GLY A 597 0.42 22.82 -24.43
CA GLY A 597 1.56 23.66 -24.82
C GLY A 597 1.30 24.70 -25.93
N THR A 598 0.05 24.90 -26.38
CA THR A 598 -0.28 25.84 -27.47
C THR A 598 -1.39 26.82 -27.07
N ASN A 599 -1.79 27.68 -28.01
CA ASN A 599 -3.01 28.50 -27.93
C ASN A 599 -4.05 28.09 -29.00
N ILE A 600 -3.93 26.89 -29.56
CA ILE A 600 -4.85 26.39 -30.58
C ILE A 600 -6.09 25.82 -29.87
N PRO A 601 -7.32 26.20 -30.24
CA PRO A 601 -8.52 25.71 -29.59
C PRO A 601 -8.75 24.21 -29.82
N SER A 602 -9.12 23.50 -28.76
CA SER A 602 -9.49 22.09 -28.70
C SER A 602 -10.94 21.97 -28.25
N LEU A 603 -11.78 21.36 -29.09
CA LEU A 603 -13.19 21.11 -28.79
C LEU A 603 -13.41 19.85 -27.93
N VAL A 604 -12.39 19.00 -27.80
CA VAL A 604 -12.46 17.71 -27.08
C VAL A 604 -11.85 17.81 -25.67
N GLY A 605 -11.24 18.95 -25.33
CA GLY A 605 -10.63 19.15 -24.01
C GLY A 605 -9.43 18.22 -23.78
N ILE A 606 -8.36 18.38 -24.57
CA ILE A 606 -7.13 17.59 -24.36
C ILE A 606 -6.31 18.21 -23.23
N PRO A 607 -6.01 17.47 -22.15
CA PRO A 607 -5.30 18.04 -21.00
C PRO A 607 -3.78 18.09 -21.18
N ASN A 608 -3.14 19.03 -20.47
CA ASN A 608 -1.73 18.95 -20.11
C ASN A 608 -1.52 17.88 -19.04
N ILE A 609 -0.30 17.35 -18.96
CA ILE A 609 0.08 16.43 -17.89
C ILE A 609 0.49 17.26 -16.68
N GLU A 610 -0.32 17.17 -15.64
CA GLU A 610 -0.20 17.85 -14.37
C GLU A 610 -0.25 16.79 -13.27
N ARG A 611 0.52 17.02 -12.21
CA ARG A 611 0.49 16.13 -11.07
C ARG A 611 -0.85 16.24 -10.34
N ILE A 612 -1.40 15.10 -9.91
CA ILE A 612 -2.66 15.04 -9.16
C ILE A 612 -2.36 14.97 -7.66
N TYR A 613 -3.16 15.67 -6.85
CA TYR A 613 -3.06 15.60 -5.40
C TYR A 613 -4.46 15.44 -4.77
N PHE A 614 -4.57 14.55 -3.80
CA PHE A 614 -5.76 14.35 -2.98
C PHE A 614 -5.43 14.51 -1.49
N HIS A 615 -6.31 15.18 -0.76
CA HIS A 615 -6.22 15.30 0.70
C HIS A 615 -7.57 15.04 1.35
N PHE A 616 -7.63 14.04 2.24
CA PHE A 616 -8.80 13.76 3.06
C PHE A 616 -8.71 14.56 4.36
N GLY A 617 -9.62 15.53 4.52
CA GLY A 617 -9.70 16.37 5.71
C GLY A 617 -10.38 15.65 6.88
N GLU A 618 -10.36 16.29 8.05
CA GLU A 618 -10.99 15.78 9.26
C GLU A 618 -12.49 15.47 9.03
N PRO A 619 -12.99 14.29 9.42
CA PRO A 619 -14.39 13.93 9.20
C PRO A 619 -15.33 14.75 10.08
N VAL A 620 -16.50 15.10 9.54
CA VAL A 620 -17.58 15.78 10.25
C VAL A 620 -18.60 14.72 10.70
N ASP A 621 -18.73 14.56 12.02
CA ASP A 621 -19.69 13.66 12.62
C ASP A 621 -21.08 14.32 12.71
N THR A 622 -22.04 13.85 11.90
CA THR A 622 -23.41 14.38 11.93
C THR A 622 -24.17 14.07 13.23
N ALA A 623 -23.73 13.09 14.03
CA ALA A 623 -24.32 12.77 15.33
C ALA A 623 -24.14 13.91 16.34
N SER A 624 -23.02 14.64 16.25
CA SER A 624 -22.73 15.78 17.13
C SER A 624 -23.71 16.95 16.94
N PHE A 625 -24.44 16.96 15.82
CA PHE A 625 -25.45 17.96 15.48
C PHE A 625 -26.89 17.48 15.74
N ASN A 626 -27.07 16.30 16.33
CA ASN A 626 -28.37 15.65 16.46
C ASN A 626 -29.11 16.16 17.71
N GLY A 627 -29.71 17.34 17.61
CA GLY A 627 -30.52 17.91 18.69
C GLY A 627 -31.14 19.26 18.31
N SER A 628 -32.46 19.23 18.10
CA SER A 628 -33.41 20.33 17.79
C SER A 628 -33.50 20.81 16.33
N GLN A 629 -34.72 20.74 15.79
CA GLN A 629 -35.15 21.18 14.46
C GLN A 629 -35.17 22.72 14.32
N HIS A 630 -34.13 23.44 14.74
CA HIS A 630 -34.12 24.90 14.76
C HIS A 630 -32.98 25.52 13.95
N GLY A 631 -33.37 26.17 12.85
CA GLY A 631 -32.77 27.41 12.36
C GLY A 631 -31.50 27.30 11.54
N ASN A 632 -30.34 27.19 12.19
CA ASN A 632 -29.05 27.57 11.58
C ASN A 632 -28.00 26.45 11.58
N LYS A 633 -28.19 25.37 12.35
CA LYS A 633 -27.16 24.32 12.50
C LYS A 633 -26.84 23.55 11.21
N PHE A 634 -27.80 23.40 10.31
CA PHE A 634 -27.53 22.76 9.01
C PHE A 634 -26.68 23.66 8.11
N ASP A 635 -26.86 24.98 8.19
CA ASP A 635 -26.09 25.95 7.43
C ASP A 635 -24.70 26.13 8.04
N GLU A 636 -24.58 26.05 9.37
CA GLU A 636 -23.30 25.95 10.08
C GLU A 636 -22.51 24.70 9.66
N MET A 637 -23.13 23.52 9.68
CA MET A 637 -22.48 22.28 9.25
C MET A 637 -22.15 22.30 7.75
N TYR A 638 -23.03 22.87 6.91
CA TYR A 638 -22.71 23.10 5.50
C TYR A 638 -21.47 23.98 5.33
N SER A 639 -21.40 25.09 6.08
CA SER A 639 -20.27 26.02 6.05
C SER A 639 -18.99 25.36 6.58
N LEU A 640 -19.09 24.54 7.62
CA LEU A 640 -17.98 23.76 8.17
C LEU A 640 -17.43 22.76 7.14
N VAL A 641 -18.30 21.97 6.51
CA VAL A 641 -17.90 21.01 5.47
C VAL A 641 -17.25 21.75 4.30
N LYS A 642 -17.83 22.88 3.88
CA LYS A 642 -17.27 23.71 2.81
C LYS A 642 -15.89 24.25 3.16
N SER A 643 -15.72 24.82 4.36
CA SER A 643 -14.43 25.31 4.86
C SER A 643 -13.38 24.21 4.88
N ARG A 644 -13.71 23.01 5.39
CA ARG A 644 -12.77 21.88 5.42
C ARG A 644 -12.33 21.45 4.02
N VAL A 645 -13.20 21.52 3.00
CA VAL A 645 -12.80 21.29 1.60
C VAL A 645 -11.86 22.39 1.10
N GLU A 646 -12.16 23.66 1.39
CA GLU A 646 -11.29 24.79 1.02
C GLU A 646 -9.91 24.70 1.69
N ASP A 647 -9.88 24.31 2.97
CA ASP A 647 -8.65 24.08 3.74
C ASP A 647 -7.83 22.94 3.13
N SER A 648 -8.47 21.82 2.77
CA SER A 648 -7.80 20.72 2.05
C SER A 648 -7.17 21.19 0.73
N ILE A 649 -7.87 22.00 -0.06
CA ILE A 649 -7.33 22.56 -1.31
C ILE A 649 -6.14 23.49 -1.05
N ASN A 650 -6.22 24.35 -0.02
CA ASN A 650 -5.14 25.27 0.34
C ASN A 650 -3.91 24.53 0.86
N TRP A 651 -4.11 23.47 1.64
CA TRP A 651 -3.05 22.58 2.07
C TRP A 651 -2.36 21.93 0.86
N LEU A 652 -3.13 21.38 -0.08
CA LEU A 652 -2.59 20.78 -1.31
C LEU A 652 -1.76 21.78 -2.14
N LYS A 653 -2.21 23.03 -2.26
CA LYS A 653 -1.44 24.10 -2.93
C LYS A 653 -0.09 24.34 -2.24
N THR A 654 -0.07 24.26 -0.90
CA THR A 654 1.16 24.39 -0.11
C THR A 654 2.10 23.22 -0.37
N VAL A 655 1.60 21.98 -0.31
CA VAL A 655 2.40 20.78 -0.60
C VAL A 655 2.99 20.80 -2.00
N ARG A 656 2.19 21.17 -3.01
CA ARG A 656 2.68 21.31 -4.39
C ARG A 656 3.80 22.35 -4.51
N SER A 657 3.76 23.42 -3.72
CA SER A 657 4.80 24.45 -3.77
C SER A 657 6.17 23.96 -3.29
N SER A 658 6.18 22.95 -2.41
CA SER A 658 7.38 22.26 -1.92
C SER A 658 7.80 21.04 -2.73
N ASP A 659 6.98 20.58 -3.68
CA ASP A 659 7.18 19.39 -4.52
C ASP A 659 7.98 19.69 -5.82
N LYS A 660 8.76 20.79 -5.83
CA LYS A 660 9.48 21.30 -7.01
C LYS A 660 10.93 20.86 -7.09
#